data_AF-A0A834MYS0-F1
#
_entry.id   AF-A0A834MYS0-F1
#
_cell.length_a   1.000
_cell.length_b   1.000
_cell.length_c   1.000
_cell.angle_alpha   90.00
_cell.angle_beta   90.00
_cell.angle_gamma   90.00
#
_symmetry.space_group_name_H-M   'P 1'
#
loop_
_entity.id
_entity.type
_entity.pdbx_description
1 polymer ?
#
loop_
_entity_poly.entity_id
_entity_poly.type
_entity_poly.pdbx_seq_one_letter_code
_entity_poly.pdbx_strand_id
1 'polypeptide(L)'
;MSSLNEKSDHSLFIELSKYLKNNSKSGITTCLARLKSDSKCYRQFVKDGGLNILIKLLRSQDLKILNMTLSILANACMISDTREEVKGTKIGYYVLYIIQNFKLDNSLHCRACRLIGNLCECGWHARSLYEAGSVHALAKLLQSKANMQTYLMVVRAIRNIWSMHEGCREDMLETGIIKNITGLLVIANEKAIVNTKYSELVEVCLKAMCAFLISLDPRCGEQMQGEKDLEGYKCIVDNCSTNNKMAIKCLCNLSQIAECRPILGCSGAIEILISLISKHSKLSKEILLSLCLFCREAVNRAKIRDNAGLELMLTLLRKNDIEKYHPMLLHALAQFIYDDPSISIMIKNGLLDVLIMKLKKMVENVLENRKEQEISKKRKNDSPLDKKTDSKYYKSMIGRFSVDYPRDDWSPCSSTSVFSSPPSTPPLPFYDSAETDENAEDNYSPVCSDTEWGEYEEEPQEEVESLKSCKSLSIEEDESRDSGTFHKITSSEYTSAWTLALLSRLSHFTEPIERLADPITIEPLSEYIRYAKNPRASRILTRIVRNSAYLVPLLKQGFVFEAQTLYGSEYYTRHLCALAETGGAIGDLTSILLRGEESHKSMVAVSIPFIIKSKFILKSLLNNHGGLQLILNILNDREHALIENAVWSICQLANTLQIRPEVIDKGLIPDTVTTDYPKLYESLPKPSVVTFELDDGTTVDACRQTLCQKSDVFCAMLEGNFSESGKRRVKLRNTSKEGLNILLLAANGAAFENRTIESLLDAALLADKFLMSDISDILTESSIAMLSYENFSRAWNWARNNSCYELKTCCVKSFLSAKMSKTERIQAFREFSNNSSFPEFLDEIKEIINSGLCQR
;
A
#
# COMPACT_ATOMS: atom_id res chain seq x y z
N MET A 1 -0.31 -12.82 86.77
CA MET A 1 0.63 -11.98 87.53
C MET A 1 1.65 -11.40 86.57
N SER A 2 1.37 -10.18 86.16
CA SER A 2 2.23 -9.27 85.42
C SER A 2 3.18 -8.57 86.40
N SER A 3 4.49 -8.67 86.20
CA SER A 3 5.41 -7.60 86.59
C SER A 3 6.84 -7.82 86.05
N LEU A 4 7.37 -6.73 85.49
CA LEU A 4 8.76 -6.30 85.56
C LEU A 4 9.80 -6.99 84.64
N ASN A 5 9.87 -6.48 83.41
CA ASN A 5 11.13 -5.94 82.87
C ASN A 5 10.85 -4.93 81.76
N GLU A 6 10.20 -3.82 82.12
CA GLU A 6 10.39 -2.54 81.43
C GLU A 6 11.81 -2.05 81.77
N LYS A 7 12.79 -2.48 80.98
CA LYS A 7 14.13 -1.88 80.98
C LYS A 7 14.31 -1.08 79.71
N SER A 8 14.07 0.23 79.86
CA SER A 8 14.64 1.32 79.08
C SER A 8 14.67 1.13 77.56
N ASP A 9 13.62 1.61 76.88
CA ASP A 9 13.72 2.12 75.51
C ASP A 9 14.62 3.37 75.51
N HIS A 10 15.92 3.17 75.72
CA HIS A 10 16.89 4.15 75.26
C HIS A 10 16.88 4.05 73.75
N SER A 11 16.26 5.04 73.10
CA SER A 11 16.25 5.16 71.64
C SER A 11 17.68 4.92 71.13
N LEU A 12 17.83 3.91 70.27
CA LEU A 12 19.11 3.48 69.70
C LEU A 12 19.81 4.64 68.97
N PHE A 13 19.05 5.67 68.58
CA PHE A 13 19.53 6.97 68.13
C PHE A 13 20.42 7.69 69.15
N ILE A 14 20.00 7.75 70.41
CA ILE A 14 20.74 8.38 71.51
C ILE A 14 21.99 7.57 71.83
N GLU A 15 21.87 6.23 71.82
CA GLU A 15 22.98 5.31 72.09
C GLU A 15 24.08 5.45 71.02
N LEU A 16 23.71 5.40 69.73
CA LEU A 16 24.63 5.57 68.61
C LEU A 16 25.24 6.98 68.60
N SER A 17 24.46 8.02 68.92
CA SER A 17 24.96 9.40 69.05
C SER A 17 26.01 9.53 70.15
N LYS A 18 25.83 8.84 71.29
CA LYS A 18 26.79 8.82 72.40
C LYS A 18 28.07 8.10 72.02
N TYR A 19 27.97 6.92 71.39
CA TYR A 19 29.16 6.19 70.94
C TYR A 19 29.92 6.91 69.83
N LEU A 20 29.22 7.66 68.95
CA LEU A 20 29.85 8.51 67.96
C LEU A 20 30.65 9.65 68.61
N LYS A 21 30.10 10.33 69.63
CA LYS A 21 30.82 11.37 70.39
C LYS A 21 32.05 10.81 71.11
N ASN A 22 31.95 9.58 71.61
CA ASN A 22 33.00 8.91 72.36
C ASN A 22 33.99 8.11 71.48
N ASN A 23 33.85 8.14 70.14
CA ASN A 23 34.64 7.35 69.19
C ASN A 23 34.75 5.85 69.53
N SER A 24 33.69 5.27 70.14
CA SER A 24 33.69 3.86 70.55
C SER A 24 33.37 2.95 69.37
N LYS A 25 34.41 2.37 68.75
CA LYS A 25 34.28 1.49 67.58
C LYS A 25 33.41 0.25 67.83
N SER A 26 33.59 -0.40 68.99
CA SER A 26 32.82 -1.58 69.38
C SER A 26 31.36 -1.25 69.62
N GLY A 27 31.07 -0.13 70.31
CA GLY A 27 29.71 0.35 70.55
C GLY A 27 28.96 0.69 69.25
N ILE A 28 29.62 1.41 68.32
CA ILE A 28 29.05 1.73 67.00
C ILE A 28 28.74 0.44 66.23
N THR A 29 29.66 -0.52 66.20
CA THR A 29 29.48 -1.79 65.49
C THR A 29 28.30 -2.60 66.05
N THR A 30 28.15 -2.67 67.36
CA THR A 30 27.02 -3.36 68.02
C THR A 30 25.69 -2.69 67.70
N CYS A 31 25.63 -1.36 67.72
CA CYS A 31 24.43 -0.62 67.33
C CYS A 31 24.07 -0.86 65.85
N LEU A 32 25.04 -0.81 64.95
CA LEU A 32 24.82 -1.09 63.52
C LEU A 32 24.38 -2.54 63.28
N ALA A 33 24.90 -3.51 64.04
CA ALA A 33 24.47 -4.92 63.93
C ALA A 33 22.99 -5.07 64.31
N ARG A 34 22.57 -4.43 65.41
CA ARG A 34 21.16 -4.41 65.85
C ARG A 34 20.24 -3.76 64.82
N LEU A 35 20.67 -2.64 64.23
CA LEU A 35 19.93 -1.96 63.16
C LEU A 35 19.78 -2.81 61.90
N LYS A 36 20.76 -3.69 61.63
CA LYS A 36 20.72 -4.59 60.48
C LYS A 36 19.78 -5.78 60.70
N SER A 37 19.76 -6.35 61.91
CA SER A 37 18.99 -7.57 62.23
C SER A 37 17.53 -7.31 62.59
N ASP A 38 17.20 -6.15 63.18
CA ASP A 38 15.86 -5.86 63.69
C ASP A 38 15.17 -4.74 62.89
N SER A 39 14.23 -5.15 62.04
CA SER A 39 13.45 -4.23 61.19
C SER A 39 12.55 -3.27 61.98
N LYS A 40 12.05 -3.65 63.17
CA LYS A 40 11.24 -2.75 64.01
C LYS A 40 12.12 -1.69 64.63
N CYS A 41 13.29 -2.10 65.12
CA CYS A 41 14.29 -1.19 65.67
C CYS A 41 14.78 -0.19 64.61
N TYR A 42 15.06 -0.66 63.40
CA TYR A 42 15.41 0.20 62.27
C TYR A 42 14.34 1.25 61.97
N ARG A 43 13.06 0.86 61.89
CA ARG A 43 11.95 1.81 61.63
C ARG A 43 11.85 2.90 62.69
N GLN A 44 12.01 2.55 63.97
CA GLN A 44 12.01 3.53 65.05
C GLN A 44 13.22 4.47 64.95
N PHE A 45 14.40 3.92 64.66
CA PHE A 45 15.62 4.72 64.47
C PHE A 45 15.52 5.72 63.32
N VAL A 46 14.86 5.36 62.21
CA VAL A 46 14.60 6.28 61.09
C VAL A 46 13.66 7.40 61.51
N LYS A 47 12.54 7.08 62.19
CA LYS A 47 11.61 8.09 62.73
C LYS A 47 12.28 9.09 63.68
N ASP A 48 13.27 8.63 64.42
CA ASP A 48 14.05 9.46 65.35
C ASP A 48 15.12 10.33 64.62
N GLY A 49 15.17 10.33 63.28
CA GLY A 49 16.11 11.12 62.48
C GLY A 49 17.49 10.46 62.30
N GLY A 50 17.60 9.16 62.55
CA GLY A 50 18.85 8.42 62.57
C GLY A 50 19.60 8.31 61.24
N LEU A 51 18.95 8.54 60.10
CA LEU A 51 19.59 8.51 58.78
C LEU A 51 20.74 9.51 58.66
N ASN A 52 20.59 10.70 59.24
CA ASN A 52 21.66 11.71 59.26
C ASN A 52 22.90 11.24 60.03
N ILE A 53 22.75 10.40 61.06
CA ILE A 53 23.87 9.81 61.79
C ILE A 53 24.57 8.77 60.91
N LEU A 54 23.81 7.92 60.20
CA LEU A 54 24.37 6.94 59.27
C LEU A 54 25.15 7.63 58.14
N ILE A 55 24.66 8.74 57.60
CA ILE A 55 25.38 9.51 56.57
C ILE A 55 26.69 10.10 57.13
N LYS A 56 26.73 10.53 58.40
CA LYS A 56 27.97 11.00 59.05
C LYS A 56 28.98 9.85 59.23
N LEU A 57 28.49 8.63 59.51
CA LEU A 57 29.34 7.44 59.67
C LEU A 57 30.05 7.02 58.38
N LEU A 58 29.59 7.47 57.20
CA LEU A 58 30.31 7.27 55.92
C LEU A 58 31.68 7.97 55.87
N ARG A 59 31.99 8.85 56.82
CA ARG A 59 33.31 9.48 56.98
C ARG A 59 34.26 8.69 57.89
N SER A 60 33.81 7.57 58.45
CA SER A 60 34.63 6.73 59.31
C SER A 60 35.85 6.20 58.55
N GLN A 61 37.00 6.08 59.22
CA GLN A 61 38.17 5.38 58.67
C GLN A 61 38.11 3.87 58.92
N ASP A 62 37.15 3.41 59.72
CA ASP A 62 37.00 2.00 60.07
C ASP A 62 36.20 1.26 59.00
N LEU A 63 36.87 0.36 58.27
CA LEU A 63 36.29 -0.39 57.15
C LEU A 63 35.07 -1.22 57.58
N LYS A 64 35.05 -1.77 58.80
CA LYS A 64 33.93 -2.58 59.28
C LYS A 64 32.69 -1.72 59.50
N ILE A 65 32.87 -0.55 60.13
CA ILE A 65 31.80 0.43 60.33
C ILE A 65 31.28 0.92 58.98
N LEU A 66 32.17 1.31 58.06
CA LEU A 66 31.80 1.74 56.70
C LEU A 66 30.99 0.68 55.96
N ASN A 67 31.47 -0.57 55.96
CA ASN A 67 30.82 -1.68 55.29
C ASN A 67 29.41 -1.95 55.84
N MET A 68 29.22 -1.88 57.16
CA MET A 68 27.90 -2.04 57.79
C MET A 68 26.99 -0.84 57.49
N THR A 69 27.51 0.38 57.58
CA THR A 69 26.77 1.61 57.29
C THR A 69 26.30 1.66 55.83
N LEU A 70 27.17 1.34 54.86
CA LEU A 70 26.80 1.26 53.44
C LEU A 70 25.74 0.19 53.20
N SER A 71 25.85 -0.97 53.85
CA SER A 71 24.84 -2.02 53.73
C SER A 71 23.46 -1.58 54.23
N ILE A 72 23.41 -0.96 55.42
CA ILE A 72 22.16 -0.46 56.02
C ILE A 72 21.57 0.65 55.14
N LEU A 73 22.38 1.62 54.71
CA LEU A 73 21.92 2.71 53.85
C LEU A 73 21.46 2.22 52.47
N ALA A 74 22.15 1.24 51.88
CA ALA A 74 21.73 0.67 50.60
C ALA A 74 20.36 -0.02 50.73
N ASN A 75 20.15 -0.81 51.79
CA ASN A 75 18.86 -1.45 52.06
C ASN A 75 17.76 -0.40 52.33
N ALA A 76 18.09 0.63 53.11
CA ALA A 76 17.21 1.75 53.41
C ALA A 76 16.72 2.46 52.14
N CYS A 77 17.64 2.75 51.22
CA CYS A 77 17.38 3.48 49.98
C CYS A 77 16.67 2.64 48.91
N MET A 78 16.29 1.38 49.18
CA MET A 78 15.33 0.67 48.33
C MET A 78 13.92 1.25 48.44
N ILE A 79 13.60 1.90 49.57
CA ILE A 79 12.30 2.53 49.84
C ILE A 79 12.32 3.98 49.34
N SER A 80 11.25 4.40 48.64
CA SER A 80 11.14 5.75 48.07
C SER A 80 11.18 6.86 49.12
N ASP A 81 10.43 6.69 50.22
CA ASP A 81 10.36 7.67 51.31
C ASP A 81 11.75 7.95 51.91
N THR A 82 12.55 6.89 52.14
CA THR A 82 13.93 7.04 52.61
C THR A 82 14.78 7.86 51.63
N ARG A 83 14.63 7.62 50.31
CA ARG A 83 15.38 8.38 49.30
C ARG A 83 14.99 9.87 49.32
N GLU A 84 13.74 10.18 49.62
CA GLU A 84 13.27 11.54 49.79
C GLU A 84 13.83 12.18 51.07
N GLU A 85 13.83 11.47 52.21
CA GLU A 85 14.40 11.95 53.47
C GLU A 85 15.89 12.29 53.38
N VAL A 86 16.66 11.54 52.58
CA VAL A 86 18.10 11.80 52.37
C VAL A 86 18.38 12.80 51.24
N LYS A 87 17.35 13.42 50.64
CA LYS A 87 17.49 14.45 49.60
C LYS A 87 18.18 15.70 50.17
N GLY A 88 19.10 16.27 49.39
CA GLY A 88 19.87 17.46 49.82
C GLY A 88 20.96 17.17 50.86
N THR A 89 21.11 15.92 51.32
CA THR A 89 22.22 15.52 52.18
C THR A 89 23.50 15.30 51.36
N LYS A 90 24.65 15.22 52.03
CA LYS A 90 25.95 14.92 51.41
C LYS A 90 26.20 13.41 51.17
N ILE A 91 25.15 12.59 51.17
CA ILE A 91 25.27 11.13 51.00
C ILE A 91 26.01 10.77 49.71
N GLY A 92 25.64 11.38 48.57
CA GLY A 92 26.28 11.12 47.28
C GLY A 92 27.78 11.46 47.27
N TYR A 93 28.15 12.62 47.83
CA TYR A 93 29.55 13.03 47.96
C TYR A 93 30.37 12.05 48.80
N TYR A 94 29.85 11.61 49.96
CA TYR A 94 30.59 10.68 50.81
C TYR A 94 30.75 9.30 50.17
N VAL A 95 29.73 8.81 49.46
CA VAL A 95 29.82 7.51 48.78
C VAL A 95 30.82 7.58 47.62
N LEU A 96 30.86 8.68 46.85
CA LEU A 96 31.87 8.88 45.81
C LEU A 96 33.28 9.02 46.37
N TYR A 97 33.43 9.73 47.49
CA TYR A 97 34.70 9.82 48.20
C TYR A 97 35.22 8.42 48.60
N ILE A 98 34.33 7.52 49.03
CA ILE A 98 34.70 6.13 49.34
C ILE A 98 35.23 5.41 48.08
N ILE A 99 34.52 5.52 46.95
CA ILE A 99 34.93 4.87 45.69
C ILE A 99 36.29 5.40 45.18
N GLN A 100 36.57 6.69 45.36
CA GLN A 100 37.78 7.30 44.81
C GLN A 100 39.03 7.08 45.67
N ASN A 101 38.88 6.99 47.00
CA ASN A 101 40.02 7.08 47.93
C ASN A 101 40.37 5.77 48.62
N PHE A 102 39.50 4.77 48.63
CA PHE A 102 39.80 3.48 49.25
C PHE A 102 40.39 2.53 48.19
N LYS A 103 41.44 1.80 48.58
CA LYS A 103 42.03 0.74 47.74
C LYS A 103 41.01 -0.38 47.54
N LEU A 104 41.14 -1.13 46.43
CA LEU A 104 40.32 -2.24 45.91
C LEU A 104 39.79 -3.27 46.94
N ASP A 105 39.01 -2.86 47.94
CA ASP A 105 38.15 -3.73 48.71
C ASP A 105 36.86 -3.92 47.89
N ASN A 106 36.80 -5.03 47.15
CA ASN A 106 35.68 -5.38 46.30
C ASN A 106 34.34 -5.36 47.06
N SER A 107 34.34 -5.70 48.36
CA SER A 107 33.12 -5.70 49.17
C SER A 107 32.61 -4.28 49.44
N LEU A 108 33.53 -3.33 49.68
CA LEU A 108 33.21 -1.93 49.95
C LEU A 108 32.71 -1.23 48.68
N HIS A 109 33.39 -1.42 47.55
CA HIS A 109 32.98 -0.85 46.26
C HIS A 109 31.64 -1.42 45.79
N CYS A 110 31.40 -2.73 45.96
CA CYS A 110 30.12 -3.35 45.66
C CYS A 110 28.97 -2.67 46.44
N ARG A 111 29.10 -2.52 47.76
CA ARG A 111 28.08 -1.89 48.61
C ARG A 111 27.88 -0.41 48.31
N ALA A 112 28.96 0.32 48.02
CA ALA A 112 28.90 1.72 47.60
C ALA A 112 28.14 1.87 46.27
N CYS A 113 28.45 1.05 45.27
CA CYS A 113 27.76 1.07 43.97
C CYS A 113 26.31 0.63 44.09
N ARG A 114 25.99 -0.32 44.99
CA ARG A 114 24.61 -0.70 45.31
C ARG A 114 23.81 0.48 45.87
N LEU A 115 24.40 1.24 46.80
CA LEU A 115 23.79 2.45 47.35
C LEU A 115 23.58 3.51 46.27
N ILE A 116 24.58 3.76 45.41
CA ILE A 116 24.45 4.67 44.26
C ILE A 116 23.30 4.22 43.35
N GLY A 117 23.27 2.95 42.95
CA GLY A 117 22.22 2.41 42.10
C GLY A 117 20.82 2.61 42.67
N ASN A 118 20.64 2.37 43.97
CA ASN A 118 19.36 2.59 44.65
C ASN A 118 18.99 4.07 44.74
N LEU A 119 19.95 4.96 45.06
CA LEU A 119 19.72 6.41 45.10
C LEU A 119 19.33 6.96 43.72
N CYS A 120 20.02 6.51 42.68
CA CYS A 120 19.82 6.93 41.29
C CYS A 120 18.54 6.37 40.65
N GLU A 121 17.67 5.69 41.39
CA GLU A 121 16.27 5.49 40.96
C GLU A 121 15.46 6.80 41.00
N CYS A 122 16.01 7.86 41.63
CA CYS A 122 15.45 9.21 41.63
C CYS A 122 16.32 10.19 40.83
N GLY A 123 15.69 10.98 39.94
CA GLY A 123 16.39 11.94 39.08
C GLY A 123 17.20 13.01 39.82
N TRP A 124 16.75 13.48 40.99
CA TRP A 124 17.50 14.46 41.79
C TRP A 124 18.81 13.89 42.37
N HIS A 125 18.81 12.62 42.78
CA HIS A 125 20.02 11.96 43.26
C HIS A 125 20.96 11.62 42.12
N ALA A 126 20.43 11.18 40.97
CA ALA A 126 21.22 10.97 39.76
C ALA A 126 21.94 12.27 39.32
N ARG A 127 21.23 13.40 39.33
CA ARG A 127 21.83 14.72 39.05
C ARG A 127 22.90 15.11 40.08
N SER A 128 22.60 14.98 41.37
CA SER A 128 23.54 15.32 42.46
C SER A 128 24.82 14.48 42.40
N LEU A 129 24.70 13.19 42.09
CA LEU A 129 25.84 12.29 41.91
C LEU A 129 26.61 12.58 40.62
N TYR A 130 25.94 12.94 39.53
CA TYR A 130 26.58 13.38 38.30
C TYR A 130 27.43 14.65 38.54
N GLU A 131 26.85 15.69 39.13
CA GLU A 131 27.54 16.94 39.47
C GLU A 131 28.75 16.72 40.42
N ALA A 132 28.70 15.68 41.24
CA ALA A 132 29.81 15.28 42.11
C ALA A 132 30.90 14.43 41.43
N GLY A 133 30.83 14.19 40.12
CA GLY A 133 31.86 13.48 39.35
C GLY A 133 31.72 11.95 39.35
N SER A 134 30.51 11.42 39.55
CA SER A 134 30.26 9.97 39.57
C SER A 134 30.65 9.24 38.29
N VAL A 135 30.48 9.86 37.12
CA VAL A 135 30.77 9.26 35.80
C VAL A 135 32.23 8.79 35.73
N HIS A 136 33.17 9.69 35.99
CA HIS A 136 34.60 9.42 35.98
C HIS A 136 35.00 8.37 37.03
N ALA A 137 34.42 8.45 38.24
CA ALA A 137 34.71 7.50 39.32
C ALA A 137 34.26 6.07 38.97
N LEU A 138 33.05 5.92 38.42
CA LEU A 138 32.49 4.63 38.02
C LEU A 138 33.18 4.06 36.78
N ALA A 139 33.58 4.90 35.82
CA ALA A 139 34.36 4.48 34.66
C ALA A 139 35.71 3.89 35.06
N LYS A 140 36.44 4.55 35.98
CA LYS A 140 37.70 4.04 36.51
C LYS A 140 37.52 2.70 37.24
N LEU A 141 36.41 2.54 37.96
CA LEU A 141 36.08 1.29 38.64
C LEU A 141 35.76 0.15 37.66
N LEU A 142 35.07 0.43 36.54
CA LEU A 142 34.83 -0.55 35.48
C LEU A 142 36.14 -1.07 34.85
N GLN A 143 37.14 -0.21 34.69
CA GLN A 143 38.45 -0.57 34.12
C GLN A 143 39.36 -1.31 35.12
N SER A 144 39.05 -1.26 36.41
CA SER A 144 39.82 -1.96 37.44
C SER A 144 39.47 -3.45 37.49
N LYS A 145 40.40 -4.29 37.96
CA LYS A 145 40.15 -5.72 38.21
C LYS A 145 39.26 -5.88 39.44
N ALA A 146 37.95 -5.99 39.24
CA ALA A 146 36.96 -6.17 40.30
C ALA A 146 36.33 -7.56 40.27
N ASN A 147 35.64 -7.94 41.33
CA ASN A 147 34.84 -9.18 41.34
C ASN A 147 33.52 -9.00 40.56
N MET A 148 32.89 -10.12 40.21
CA MET A 148 31.64 -10.14 39.44
C MET A 148 30.54 -9.31 40.11
N GLN A 149 30.38 -9.38 41.44
CA GLN A 149 29.35 -8.64 42.17
C GLN A 149 29.53 -7.13 42.08
N THR A 150 30.78 -6.64 42.14
CA THR A 150 31.08 -5.22 41.94
C THR A 150 30.70 -4.79 40.54
N TYR A 151 31.05 -5.57 39.51
CA TYR A 151 30.66 -5.26 38.14
C TYR A 151 29.13 -5.17 37.95
N LEU A 152 28.37 -6.11 38.52
CA LEU A 152 26.90 -6.06 38.49
C LEU A 152 26.37 -4.73 39.05
N MET A 153 26.88 -4.32 40.21
CA MET A 153 26.42 -3.11 40.88
C MET A 153 26.88 -1.83 40.17
N VAL A 154 28.09 -1.80 39.62
CA VAL A 154 28.62 -0.65 38.87
C VAL A 154 27.80 -0.44 37.58
N VAL A 155 27.56 -1.50 36.81
CA VAL A 155 26.78 -1.42 35.57
C VAL A 155 25.34 -0.97 35.87
N ARG A 156 24.73 -1.47 36.96
CA ARG A 156 23.40 -1.01 37.40
C ARG A 156 23.40 0.48 37.77
N ALA A 157 24.40 0.93 38.53
CA ALA A 157 24.52 2.33 38.93
C ALA A 157 24.62 3.26 37.71
N ILE A 158 25.51 2.93 36.77
CA ILE A 158 25.68 3.68 35.52
C ILE A 158 24.38 3.73 34.72
N ARG A 159 23.72 2.58 34.53
CA ARG A 159 22.43 2.50 33.83
C ARG A 159 21.37 3.41 34.48
N ASN A 160 21.28 3.40 35.81
CA ASN A 160 20.29 4.20 36.53
C ASN A 160 20.59 5.70 36.41
N ILE A 161 21.86 6.12 36.50
CA ILE A 161 22.28 7.51 36.26
C ILE A 161 21.91 7.95 34.85
N TRP A 162 22.27 7.15 33.83
CA TRP A 162 21.94 7.42 32.42
C TRP A 162 20.44 7.60 32.19
N SER A 163 19.63 6.68 32.71
CA SER A 163 18.18 6.71 32.52
C SER A 163 17.51 7.89 33.21
N MET A 164 18.02 8.32 34.37
CA MET A 164 17.37 9.33 35.20
C MET A 164 17.90 10.76 35.00
N HIS A 165 19.06 10.94 34.37
CA HIS A 165 19.65 12.26 34.13
C HIS A 165 20.26 12.39 32.73
N GLU A 166 19.57 13.07 31.82
CA GLU A 166 20.04 13.21 30.42
C GLU A 166 21.33 14.01 30.27
N GLY A 167 21.64 14.91 31.22
CA GLY A 167 22.83 15.75 31.20
C GLY A 167 24.14 14.98 31.31
N CYS A 168 24.13 13.72 31.74
CA CYS A 168 25.34 12.89 31.82
C CYS A 168 25.71 12.18 30.51
N ARG A 169 24.85 12.21 29.49
CA ARG A 169 25.03 11.36 28.30
C ARG A 169 26.30 11.69 27.51
N GLU A 170 26.60 12.97 27.33
CA GLU A 170 27.83 13.42 26.65
C GLU A 170 29.08 12.96 27.41
N ASP A 171 29.17 13.28 28.71
CA ASP A 171 30.30 12.85 29.55
C ASP A 171 30.48 11.33 29.56
N MET A 172 29.39 10.55 29.62
CA MET A 172 29.48 9.08 29.59
C MET A 172 29.97 8.55 28.24
N LEU A 173 29.62 9.21 27.13
CA LEU A 173 30.11 8.89 25.81
C LEU A 173 31.60 9.22 25.68
N GLU A 174 32.03 10.43 26.09
CA GLU A 174 33.43 10.85 26.05
C GLU A 174 34.33 9.99 26.93
N THR A 175 33.83 9.57 28.10
CA THR A 175 34.57 8.70 29.02
C THR A 175 34.66 7.24 28.50
N GLY A 176 33.93 6.88 27.44
CA GLY A 176 33.94 5.54 26.86
C GLY A 176 33.28 4.48 27.76
N ILE A 177 32.31 4.88 28.59
CA ILE A 177 31.64 3.95 29.52
C ILE A 177 30.92 2.82 28.77
N ILE A 178 30.25 3.15 27.66
CA ILE A 178 29.52 2.17 26.85
C ILE A 178 30.53 1.15 26.30
N LYS A 179 31.66 1.63 25.76
CA LYS A 179 32.74 0.77 25.27
C LYS A 179 33.28 -0.17 26.36
N ASN A 180 33.51 0.32 27.57
CA ASN A 180 33.97 -0.50 28.70
C ASN A 180 32.92 -1.57 29.10
N ILE A 181 31.62 -1.22 29.12
CA ILE A 181 30.54 -2.18 29.40
C ILE A 181 30.43 -3.23 28.29
N THR A 182 30.66 -2.85 27.04
CA THR A 182 30.71 -3.80 25.91
C THR A 182 31.88 -4.77 26.05
N GLY A 183 33.08 -4.31 26.40
CA GLY A 183 34.22 -5.21 26.68
C GLY A 183 33.92 -6.17 27.83
N LEU A 184 33.24 -5.69 28.88
CA LEU A 184 32.79 -6.53 29.99
C LEU A 184 31.74 -7.57 29.55
N LEU A 185 30.81 -7.21 28.66
CA LEU A 185 29.86 -8.15 28.08
C LEU A 185 30.57 -9.28 27.33
N VAL A 186 31.59 -8.97 26.54
CA VAL A 186 32.36 -9.96 25.76
C VAL A 186 33.03 -10.96 26.72
N ILE A 187 33.75 -10.46 27.73
CA ILE A 187 34.40 -11.30 28.75
C ILE A 187 33.36 -12.14 29.51
N ALA A 188 32.22 -11.56 29.85
CA ALA A 188 31.15 -12.28 30.55
C ALA A 188 30.53 -13.38 29.68
N ASN A 189 30.35 -13.12 28.38
CA ASN A 189 29.78 -14.07 27.43
C ASN A 189 30.69 -15.28 27.22
N GLU A 190 32.00 -15.06 27.07
CA GLU A 190 33.00 -16.14 26.99
C GLU A 190 33.01 -17.01 28.26
N LYS A 191 32.98 -16.37 29.43
CA LYS A 191 32.98 -17.09 30.72
C LYS A 191 31.66 -17.79 31.01
N ALA A 192 30.53 -17.28 30.50
CA ALA A 192 29.21 -17.89 30.68
C ALA A 192 29.11 -19.29 30.06
N ILE A 193 29.93 -19.60 29.05
CA ILE A 193 30.03 -20.94 28.44
C ILE A 193 30.48 -21.97 29.47
N VAL A 194 31.44 -21.60 30.33
CA VAL A 194 32.04 -22.49 31.34
C VAL A 194 31.32 -22.40 32.68
N ASN A 195 30.85 -21.21 33.05
CA ASN A 195 30.22 -20.94 34.34
C ASN A 195 28.95 -20.10 34.18
N THR A 196 27.80 -20.76 34.39
CA THR A 196 26.46 -20.18 34.23
C THR A 196 26.18 -18.99 35.14
N LYS A 197 26.97 -18.76 36.19
CA LYS A 197 26.85 -17.56 37.03
C LYS A 197 27.06 -16.27 36.21
N TYR A 198 27.96 -16.28 35.22
CA TYR A 198 28.24 -15.11 34.39
C TYR A 198 27.07 -14.69 33.50
N SER A 199 26.04 -15.53 33.33
CA SER A 199 24.81 -15.17 32.61
C SER A 199 24.06 -14.00 33.26
N GLU A 200 24.18 -13.81 34.57
CA GLU A 200 23.59 -12.64 35.24
C GLU A 200 24.31 -11.35 34.85
N LEU A 201 25.64 -11.40 34.70
CA LEU A 201 26.44 -10.27 34.25
C LEU A 201 26.13 -9.90 32.80
N VAL A 202 25.96 -10.91 31.93
CA VAL A 202 25.48 -10.72 30.56
C VAL A 202 24.13 -10.00 30.56
N GLU A 203 23.16 -10.47 31.35
CA GLU A 203 21.82 -9.86 31.43
C GLU A 203 21.85 -8.41 31.93
N VAL A 204 22.69 -8.09 32.93
CA VAL A 204 22.84 -6.72 33.45
C VAL A 204 23.51 -5.80 32.43
N CYS A 205 24.52 -6.28 31.69
CA CYS A 205 25.14 -5.52 30.60
C CYS A 205 24.14 -5.25 29.48
N LEU A 206 23.38 -6.26 29.03
CA LEU A 206 22.34 -6.09 28.00
C LEU A 206 21.26 -5.09 28.45
N LYS A 207 20.82 -5.13 29.72
CA LYS A 207 19.88 -4.12 30.26
C LYS A 207 20.46 -2.70 30.22
N ALA A 208 21.74 -2.54 30.50
CA ALA A 208 22.40 -1.24 30.41
C ALA A 208 22.48 -0.76 28.95
N MET A 209 22.93 -1.62 28.03
CA MET A 209 22.99 -1.31 26.61
C MET A 209 21.63 -0.92 26.04
N CYS A 210 20.58 -1.66 26.37
CA CYS A 210 19.23 -1.34 25.93
C CYS A 210 18.74 0.01 26.45
N ALA A 211 19.19 0.45 27.64
CA ALA A 211 18.90 1.79 28.17
C ALA A 211 19.66 2.90 27.43
N PHE A 212 20.92 2.65 27.06
CA PHE A 212 21.73 3.59 26.26
C PHE A 212 21.10 3.84 24.88
N LEU A 213 20.61 2.77 24.26
CA LEU A 213 20.01 2.80 22.92
C LEU A 213 18.62 3.43 22.85
N ILE A 214 17.98 3.77 23.97
CA ILE A 214 16.69 4.50 23.96
C ILE A 214 16.83 5.85 23.24
N SER A 215 18.01 6.48 23.34
CA SER A 215 18.33 7.75 22.69
C SER A 215 18.44 7.64 21.15
N LEU A 216 18.67 6.44 20.63
CA LEU A 216 19.00 6.17 19.23
C LEU A 216 20.22 6.98 18.72
N ASP A 217 21.12 7.39 19.61
CA ASP A 217 22.35 8.09 19.25
C ASP A 217 23.35 7.12 18.57
N PRO A 218 23.81 7.41 17.33
CA PRO A 218 24.75 6.56 16.61
C PRO A 218 26.05 6.26 17.35
N ARG A 219 26.53 7.20 18.18
CA ARG A 219 27.77 7.07 18.97
C ARG A 219 27.64 5.95 20.02
N CYS A 220 26.44 5.73 20.55
CA CYS A 220 26.18 4.59 21.42
C CYS A 220 26.41 3.28 20.67
N GLY A 221 25.87 3.19 19.45
CA GLY A 221 26.01 2.02 18.59
C GLY A 221 27.45 1.76 18.19
N GLU A 222 28.22 2.80 17.88
CA GLU A 222 29.66 2.74 17.58
C GLU A 222 30.46 2.14 18.75
N GLN A 223 30.28 2.64 19.97
CA GLN A 223 30.96 2.11 21.15
C GLN A 223 30.56 0.67 21.49
N MET A 224 29.39 0.21 21.03
CA MET A 224 28.90 -1.16 21.24
C MET A 224 29.47 -2.18 20.25
N GLN A 225 30.23 -1.76 19.23
CA GLN A 225 30.83 -2.68 18.26
C GLN A 225 31.87 -3.61 18.92
N GLY A 226 32.56 -3.14 19.96
CA GLY A 226 33.70 -3.83 20.58
C GLY A 226 35.05 -3.30 20.07
N GLU A 227 36.16 -3.75 20.66
CA GLU A 227 37.49 -3.23 20.30
C GLU A 227 38.09 -3.94 19.09
N LYS A 228 37.75 -5.22 18.91
CA LYS A 228 38.27 -6.07 17.84
C LYS A 228 37.15 -6.85 17.16
N ASP A 229 37.22 -6.97 15.84
CA ASP A 229 36.39 -7.86 15.02
C ASP A 229 34.87 -7.85 15.29
N LEU A 230 34.32 -6.70 15.70
CA LEU A 230 32.89 -6.54 16.01
C LEU A 230 32.40 -7.51 17.10
N GLU A 231 33.28 -7.90 18.03
CA GLU A 231 33.01 -8.85 19.12
C GLU A 231 31.78 -8.47 19.98
N GLY A 232 31.54 -7.17 20.18
CA GLY A 232 30.40 -6.68 20.95
C GLY A 232 29.08 -7.00 20.26
N TYR A 233 28.99 -6.71 18.96
CA TYR A 233 27.80 -7.06 18.16
C TYR A 233 27.62 -8.57 18.03
N LYS A 234 28.71 -9.32 17.82
CA LYS A 234 28.67 -10.79 17.80
C LYS A 234 28.10 -11.36 19.10
N CYS A 235 28.54 -10.86 20.27
CA CYS A 235 27.99 -11.28 21.56
C CYS A 235 26.49 -10.98 21.69
N ILE A 236 26.01 -9.84 21.20
CA ILE A 236 24.56 -9.54 21.19
C ILE A 236 23.83 -10.53 20.30
N VAL A 237 24.33 -10.80 19.09
CA VAL A 237 23.75 -11.74 18.13
C VAL A 237 23.73 -13.18 18.66
N ASP A 238 24.81 -13.62 19.31
CA ASP A 238 24.90 -14.94 19.95
C ASP A 238 23.85 -15.07 21.06
N ASN A 239 23.65 -14.04 21.87
CA ASN A 239 22.59 -14.03 22.88
C ASN A 239 21.18 -13.94 22.27
N CYS A 240 21.01 -13.41 21.06
CA CYS A 240 19.74 -13.54 20.33
C CYS A 240 19.47 -15.00 19.94
N SER A 241 20.50 -15.78 19.61
CA SER A 241 20.35 -17.20 19.23
C SER A 241 19.79 -18.06 20.36
N THR A 242 20.05 -17.68 21.63
CA THR A 242 19.51 -18.31 22.84
C THR A 242 18.13 -17.75 23.24
N ASN A 243 17.52 -16.91 22.39
CA ASN A 243 16.24 -16.25 22.60
C ASN A 243 16.21 -15.34 23.86
N ASN A 244 17.33 -14.69 24.19
CA ASN A 244 17.37 -13.68 25.25
C ASN A 244 16.56 -12.44 24.83
N LYS A 245 15.53 -12.10 25.62
CA LYS A 245 14.63 -10.95 25.35
C LYS A 245 15.36 -9.61 25.29
N MET A 246 16.34 -9.38 26.17
CA MET A 246 17.11 -8.12 26.16
C MET A 246 18.04 -8.05 24.96
N ALA A 247 18.69 -9.14 24.58
CA ALA A 247 19.51 -9.17 23.37
C ALA A 247 18.67 -8.83 22.13
N ILE A 248 17.49 -9.43 21.98
CA ILE A 248 16.56 -9.12 20.87
C ILE A 248 16.13 -7.65 20.89
N LYS A 249 15.85 -7.08 22.07
CA LYS A 249 15.49 -5.66 22.20
C LYS A 249 16.65 -4.74 21.83
N CYS A 250 17.86 -5.07 22.27
CA CYS A 250 19.07 -4.31 21.96
C CYS A 250 19.37 -4.37 20.45
N LEU A 251 19.26 -5.56 19.83
CA LEU A 251 19.39 -5.73 18.38
C LEU A 251 18.35 -4.89 17.61
N CYS A 252 17.11 -4.90 18.06
CA CYS A 252 16.03 -4.10 17.47
C CYS A 252 16.33 -2.59 17.57
N ASN A 253 16.80 -2.10 18.72
CA ASN A 253 17.17 -0.70 18.87
C ASN A 253 18.39 -0.32 18.02
N LEU A 254 19.42 -1.16 17.97
CA LEU A 254 20.58 -0.95 17.08
C LEU A 254 20.16 -0.93 15.60
N SER A 255 19.23 -1.79 15.18
CA SER A 255 18.74 -1.82 13.80
C SER A 255 17.97 -0.55 13.39
N GLN A 256 17.47 0.24 14.35
CA GLN A 256 16.84 1.52 14.06
C GLN A 256 17.85 2.62 13.72
N ILE A 257 19.11 2.47 14.13
CA ILE A 257 20.21 3.40 13.85
C ILE A 257 20.82 3.04 12.49
N ALA A 258 20.82 3.99 11.54
CA ALA A 258 21.21 3.72 10.15
C ALA A 258 22.68 3.32 10.00
N GLU A 259 23.55 3.96 10.76
CA GLU A 259 25.00 3.75 10.79
C GLU A 259 25.36 2.35 11.31
N CYS A 260 24.52 1.78 12.19
CA CYS A 260 24.76 0.47 12.77
C CYS A 260 24.33 -0.68 11.83
N ARG A 261 23.31 -0.47 11.00
CA ARG A 261 22.70 -1.55 10.19
C ARG A 261 23.69 -2.30 9.28
N PRO A 262 24.59 -1.65 8.50
CA PRO A 262 25.52 -2.37 7.63
C PRO A 262 26.45 -3.30 8.42
N ILE A 263 26.99 -2.80 9.53
CA ILE A 263 27.99 -3.49 10.36
C ILE A 263 27.32 -4.63 11.13
N LEU A 264 26.12 -4.40 11.65
CA LEU A 264 25.32 -5.39 12.36
C LEU A 264 24.86 -6.55 11.44
N GLY A 265 24.58 -6.27 10.17
CA GLY A 265 24.37 -7.33 9.18
C GLY A 265 25.65 -8.13 8.90
N CYS A 266 26.84 -7.55 9.09
CA CYS A 266 28.14 -8.25 9.03
C CYS A 266 28.45 -9.13 10.24
N SER A 267 27.81 -8.90 11.38
CA SER A 267 27.99 -9.74 12.56
C SER A 267 27.06 -10.96 12.62
N GLY A 268 26.39 -11.34 11.53
CA GLY A 268 25.52 -12.51 11.46
C GLY A 268 24.07 -12.29 11.97
N ALA A 269 23.66 -11.04 12.17
CA ALA A 269 22.34 -10.73 12.73
C ALA A 269 21.19 -11.19 11.83
N ILE A 270 21.36 -11.12 10.51
CA ILE A 270 20.29 -11.44 9.53
C ILE A 270 19.99 -12.94 9.56
N GLU A 271 21.03 -13.76 9.56
CA GLU A 271 21.00 -15.21 9.61
C GLU A 271 20.27 -15.70 10.88
N ILE A 272 20.64 -15.13 12.04
CA ILE A 272 20.00 -15.44 13.31
C ILE A 272 18.53 -15.03 13.31
N LEU A 273 18.18 -13.85 12.81
CA LEU A 273 16.78 -13.40 12.74
C LEU A 273 15.93 -14.31 11.85
N ILE A 274 16.43 -14.69 10.66
CA ILE A 274 15.73 -15.62 9.75
C ILE A 274 15.51 -16.98 10.43
N SER A 275 16.53 -17.50 11.11
CA SER A 275 16.44 -18.75 11.90
C SER A 275 15.41 -18.66 13.02
N LEU A 276 15.40 -17.58 13.79
CA LEU A 276 14.44 -17.37 14.89
C LEU A 276 13.00 -17.31 14.39
N ILE A 277 12.74 -16.56 13.32
CA ILE A 277 11.41 -16.46 12.71
C ILE A 277 10.93 -17.83 12.20
N SER A 278 11.84 -18.61 11.62
CA SER A 278 11.53 -19.93 11.07
C SER A 278 11.22 -20.96 12.15
N LYS A 279 11.87 -20.88 13.32
CA LYS A 279 11.72 -21.83 14.44
C LYS A 279 10.52 -21.54 15.34
N HIS A 280 10.12 -20.28 15.48
CA HIS A 280 9.11 -19.89 16.47
C HIS A 280 7.70 -19.72 15.88
N SER A 281 6.70 -20.29 16.56
CA SER A 281 5.29 -20.14 16.18
C SER A 281 4.73 -18.75 16.49
N LYS A 282 5.17 -18.14 17.61
CA LYS A 282 4.77 -16.78 18.01
C LYS A 282 5.86 -15.78 17.60
N LEU A 283 5.54 -14.98 16.59
CA LEU A 283 6.45 -13.97 16.07
C LEU A 283 6.51 -12.75 16.99
N SER A 284 7.71 -12.33 17.41
CA SER A 284 7.89 -11.06 18.11
C SER A 284 7.95 -9.90 17.11
N LYS A 285 7.40 -8.74 17.51
CA LYS A 285 7.37 -7.54 16.67
C LYS A 285 8.80 -7.04 16.40
N GLU A 286 9.65 -7.15 17.40
CA GLU A 286 11.04 -6.70 17.42
C GLU A 286 11.89 -7.46 16.40
N ILE A 287 11.78 -8.78 16.35
CA ILE A 287 12.52 -9.62 15.39
C ILE A 287 12.11 -9.25 13.95
N LEU A 288 10.80 -9.15 13.70
CA LEU A 288 10.31 -8.84 12.36
C LEU A 288 10.68 -7.41 11.93
N LEU A 289 10.58 -6.44 12.84
CA LEU A 289 10.97 -5.05 12.59
C LEU A 289 12.44 -4.96 12.24
N SER A 290 13.31 -5.63 13.01
CA SER A 290 14.75 -5.66 12.77
C SER A 290 15.07 -6.19 11.36
N LEU A 291 14.47 -7.33 10.99
CA LEU A 291 14.65 -7.92 9.66
C LEU A 291 14.20 -6.96 8.55
N CYS A 292 13.05 -6.29 8.72
CA CYS A 292 12.54 -5.33 7.73
C CYS A 292 13.42 -4.07 7.62
N LEU A 293 14.04 -3.62 8.71
CA LEU A 293 14.96 -2.49 8.72
C LEU A 293 16.26 -2.81 7.98
N PHE A 294 16.77 -4.03 8.13
CA PHE A 294 17.96 -4.49 7.38
C PHE A 294 17.77 -4.49 5.85
N CYS A 295 16.54 -4.47 5.32
CA CYS A 295 16.30 -4.39 3.87
C CYS A 295 16.73 -3.04 3.24
N ARG A 296 17.02 -2.01 4.04
CA ARG A 296 17.33 -0.66 3.55
C ARG A 296 18.71 -0.54 2.93
N GLU A 297 19.69 -1.28 3.45
CA GLU A 297 21.08 -1.22 2.99
C GLU A 297 21.36 -2.27 1.91
N ALA A 298 22.11 -1.90 0.87
CA ALA A 298 22.45 -2.81 -0.22
C ALA A 298 23.21 -4.06 0.24
N VAL A 299 24.17 -3.90 1.17
CA VAL A 299 24.96 -5.00 1.73
C VAL A 299 24.07 -6.01 2.45
N ASN A 300 23.09 -5.52 3.21
CA ASN A 300 22.16 -6.37 3.95
C ASN A 300 21.11 -7.01 3.04
N ARG A 301 20.64 -6.31 2.01
CA ARG A 301 19.78 -6.90 0.98
C ARG A 301 20.42 -8.12 0.32
N ALA A 302 21.71 -8.05 0.00
CA ALA A 302 22.42 -9.21 -0.55
C ALA A 302 22.36 -10.41 0.41
N LYS A 303 22.64 -10.20 1.69
CA LYS A 303 22.57 -11.25 2.71
C LYS A 303 21.17 -11.81 2.94
N ILE A 304 20.14 -10.95 2.92
CA ILE A 304 18.75 -11.39 3.04
C ILE A 304 18.39 -12.30 1.87
N ARG A 305 18.82 -11.96 0.65
CA ARG A 305 18.62 -12.80 -0.54
C ARG A 305 19.37 -14.13 -0.41
N ASP A 306 20.65 -14.09 -0.01
CA ASP A 306 21.50 -15.29 0.02
C ASP A 306 21.10 -16.28 1.14
N ASN A 307 20.41 -15.80 2.19
CA ASN A 307 19.93 -16.60 3.33
C ASN A 307 18.42 -16.94 3.28
N ALA A 308 17.80 -16.95 2.10
CA ALA A 308 16.38 -17.26 1.89
C ALA A 308 15.38 -16.38 2.67
N GLY A 309 15.76 -15.13 2.95
CA GLY A 309 14.93 -14.19 3.71
C GLY A 309 13.74 -13.66 2.91
N LEU A 310 13.84 -13.57 1.58
CA LEU A 310 12.74 -13.14 0.71
C LEU A 310 11.60 -14.18 0.70
N GLU A 311 11.97 -15.46 0.65
CA GLU A 311 11.09 -16.63 0.69
C GLU A 311 10.34 -16.69 2.02
N LEU A 312 11.06 -16.43 3.12
CA LEU A 312 10.48 -16.33 4.45
C LEU A 312 9.45 -15.19 4.53
N MET A 313 9.80 -13.99 4.05
CA MET A 313 8.88 -12.84 4.04
C MET A 313 7.62 -13.10 3.22
N LEU A 314 7.73 -13.77 2.07
CA LEU A 314 6.59 -14.17 1.24
C LEU A 314 5.72 -15.21 1.94
N THR A 315 6.33 -16.19 2.61
CA THR A 315 5.60 -17.19 3.41
C THR A 315 4.81 -16.53 4.54
N LEU A 316 5.41 -15.53 5.20
CA LEU A 316 4.73 -14.73 6.21
C LEU A 316 3.55 -13.95 5.63
N LEU A 317 3.71 -13.28 4.48
CA LEU A 317 2.63 -12.52 3.84
C LEU A 317 1.40 -13.34 3.44
N ARG A 318 1.54 -14.67 3.32
CA ARG A 318 0.42 -15.60 3.06
C ARG A 318 -0.38 -15.96 4.31
N LYS A 319 0.16 -15.76 5.51
CA LYS A 319 -0.51 -16.10 6.78
C LYS A 319 -1.42 -14.96 7.23
N ASN A 320 -2.72 -15.23 7.40
CA ASN A 320 -3.67 -14.20 7.84
C ASN A 320 -3.45 -13.75 9.30
N ASP A 321 -2.89 -14.61 10.15
CA ASP A 321 -2.69 -14.33 11.59
C ASP A 321 -1.72 -13.16 11.86
N ILE A 322 -0.86 -12.85 10.90
CA ILE A 322 0.15 -11.78 10.99
C ILE A 322 -0.19 -10.58 10.11
N GLU A 323 -1.46 -10.41 9.77
CA GLU A 323 -1.88 -9.34 8.86
C GLU A 323 -1.52 -7.93 9.34
N LYS A 324 -1.49 -7.70 10.64
CA LYS A 324 -1.01 -6.46 11.25
C LYS A 324 0.41 -6.07 10.83
N TYR A 325 1.24 -7.03 10.42
CA TYR A 325 2.63 -6.80 10.02
C TYR A 325 2.83 -6.82 8.49
N HIS A 326 1.80 -7.14 7.70
CA HIS A 326 1.89 -7.15 6.24
C HIS A 326 2.34 -5.80 5.62
N PRO A 327 1.92 -4.62 6.10
CA PRO A 327 2.40 -3.36 5.53
C PRO A 327 3.93 -3.20 5.66
N MET A 328 4.49 -3.64 6.80
CA MET A 328 5.92 -3.57 7.07
C MET A 328 6.72 -4.55 6.21
N LEU A 329 6.21 -5.77 6.04
CA LEU A 329 6.78 -6.78 5.14
C LEU A 329 6.75 -6.34 3.67
N LEU A 330 5.63 -5.78 3.20
CA LEU A 330 5.52 -5.25 1.84
C LEU A 330 6.49 -4.08 1.60
N HIS A 331 6.65 -3.21 2.58
CA HIS A 331 7.66 -2.14 2.53
C HIS A 331 9.08 -2.69 2.45
N ALA A 332 9.39 -3.74 3.22
CA ALA A 332 10.69 -4.40 3.20
C ALA A 332 10.99 -5.02 1.82
N LEU A 333 10.03 -5.72 1.22
CA LEU A 333 10.15 -6.26 -0.15
C LEU A 333 10.29 -5.13 -1.19
N ALA A 334 9.63 -3.99 -0.98
CA ALA A 334 9.74 -2.84 -1.87
C ALA A 334 11.15 -2.22 -1.89
N GLN A 335 12.03 -2.51 -0.92
CA GLN A 335 13.43 -2.08 -0.97
C GLN A 335 14.26 -2.82 -2.03
N PHE A 336 13.74 -3.93 -2.58
CA PHE A 336 14.40 -4.76 -3.58
C PHE A 336 13.95 -4.44 -5.02
N ILE A 337 13.17 -3.38 -5.24
CA ILE A 337 12.61 -3.07 -6.57
C ILE A 337 13.67 -2.80 -7.65
N TYR A 338 14.88 -2.41 -7.27
CA TYR A 338 15.99 -2.16 -8.20
C TYR A 338 16.98 -3.32 -8.29
N ASP A 339 16.64 -4.49 -7.73
CA ASP A 339 17.51 -5.67 -7.64
C ASP A 339 16.87 -6.87 -8.39
N ASP A 340 17.22 -7.01 -9.67
CA ASP A 340 16.61 -7.98 -10.58
C ASP A 340 16.74 -9.45 -10.13
N PRO A 341 17.88 -9.92 -9.60
CA PRO A 341 17.99 -11.24 -8.98
C PRO A 341 16.97 -11.47 -7.85
N SER A 342 16.77 -10.48 -6.98
CA SER A 342 15.79 -10.56 -5.88
C SER A 342 14.36 -10.60 -6.41
N ILE A 343 14.04 -9.82 -7.45
CA ILE A 343 12.73 -9.86 -8.10
C ILE A 343 12.46 -11.25 -8.70
N SER A 344 13.44 -11.85 -9.38
CA SER A 344 13.33 -13.21 -9.92
C SER A 344 13.06 -14.25 -8.83
N ILE A 345 13.76 -14.17 -7.70
CA ILE A 345 13.54 -15.06 -6.54
C ILE A 345 12.14 -14.86 -5.97
N MET A 346 11.69 -13.62 -5.81
CA MET A 346 10.36 -13.32 -5.31
C MET A 346 9.25 -13.83 -6.22
N ILE A 347 9.39 -13.70 -7.55
CA ILE A 347 8.44 -14.23 -8.54
C ILE A 347 8.35 -15.75 -8.42
N LYS A 348 9.50 -16.45 -8.41
CA LYS A 348 9.57 -17.91 -8.25
C LYS A 348 8.90 -18.41 -6.96
N ASN A 349 8.94 -17.59 -5.90
CA ASN A 349 8.32 -17.90 -4.61
C ASN A 349 6.89 -17.34 -4.45
N GLY A 350 6.24 -16.96 -5.55
CA GLY A 350 4.81 -16.59 -5.59
C GLY A 350 4.49 -15.20 -5.05
N LEU A 351 5.37 -14.22 -5.29
CA LEU A 351 5.06 -12.79 -5.05
C LEU A 351 3.76 -12.37 -5.76
N LEU A 352 3.53 -12.85 -6.99
CA LEU A 352 2.32 -12.50 -7.74
C LEU A 352 1.05 -12.95 -7.01
N ASP A 353 1.01 -14.17 -6.48
CA ASP A 353 -0.14 -14.68 -5.73
C ASP A 353 -0.42 -13.84 -4.47
N VAL A 354 0.63 -13.41 -3.77
CA VAL A 354 0.51 -12.51 -2.62
C VAL A 354 -0.07 -11.16 -3.04
N LEU A 355 0.41 -10.58 -4.14
CA LEU A 355 -0.08 -9.29 -4.65
C LEU A 355 -1.53 -9.38 -5.12
N ILE A 356 -1.93 -10.46 -5.78
CA ILE A 356 -3.33 -10.73 -6.17
C ILE A 356 -4.22 -10.80 -4.93
N MET A 357 -3.82 -11.54 -3.89
CA MET A 357 -4.57 -11.64 -2.64
C MET A 357 -4.75 -10.26 -2.00
N LYS A 358 -3.70 -9.43 -1.97
CA LYS A 358 -3.80 -8.06 -1.44
C LYS A 358 -4.65 -7.14 -2.31
N LEU A 359 -4.59 -7.29 -3.63
CA LEU A 359 -5.41 -6.51 -4.56
C LEU A 359 -6.90 -6.82 -4.40
N LYS A 360 -7.28 -8.08 -4.24
CA LYS A 360 -8.67 -8.48 -3.92
C LYS A 360 -9.16 -7.83 -2.63
N LYS A 361 -8.35 -7.88 -1.57
CA LYS A 361 -8.65 -7.21 -0.29
C LYS A 361 -8.75 -5.68 -0.44
N MET A 362 -7.93 -5.07 -1.31
CA MET A 362 -8.04 -3.63 -1.62
C MET A 362 -9.37 -3.29 -2.28
N VAL A 363 -9.87 -4.14 -3.18
CA VAL A 363 -11.20 -3.96 -3.80
C VAL A 363 -12.31 -4.04 -2.75
N GLU A 364 -12.28 -5.06 -1.89
CA GLU A 364 -13.23 -5.24 -0.78
C GLU A 364 -13.27 -3.99 0.12
N ASN A 365 -12.10 -3.50 0.55
CA ASN A 365 -11.99 -2.31 1.40
C ASN A 365 -12.57 -1.06 0.72
N VAL A 366 -12.35 -0.86 -0.58
CA VAL A 366 -12.91 0.29 -1.32
C VAL A 366 -14.43 0.20 -1.41
N LEU A 367 -14.98 -1.01 -1.58
CA LEU A 367 -16.41 -1.24 -1.63
C LEU A 367 -17.08 -0.99 -0.27
N GLU A 368 -16.48 -1.46 0.82
CA GLU A 368 -16.92 -1.18 2.19
C GLU A 368 -16.94 0.33 2.48
N ASN A 369 -15.84 1.02 2.19
CA ASN A 369 -15.75 2.48 2.39
C ASN A 369 -16.82 3.25 1.61
N ARG A 370 -17.18 2.81 0.40
CA ARG A 370 -18.28 3.42 -0.37
C ARG A 370 -19.65 3.18 0.28
N LYS A 371 -19.92 1.97 0.75
CA LYS A 371 -21.17 1.65 1.46
C LYS A 371 -21.31 2.48 2.73
N GLU A 372 -20.24 2.64 3.50
CA GLU A 372 -20.21 3.50 4.69
C GLU A 372 -20.43 4.99 4.35
N GLN A 373 -19.85 5.47 3.25
CA GLN A 373 -20.08 6.82 2.76
C GLN A 373 -21.53 7.05 2.28
N GLU A 374 -22.19 6.05 1.70
CA GLU A 374 -23.60 6.13 1.32
C GLU A 374 -24.54 6.09 2.53
N ILE A 375 -24.23 5.29 3.55
CA ILE A 375 -25.00 5.21 4.81
C ILE A 375 -24.83 6.50 5.64
N SER A 376 -23.63 7.07 5.69
CA SER A 376 -23.36 8.32 6.41
C SER A 376 -23.95 9.55 5.70
N LYS A 377 -24.04 9.55 4.37
CA LYS A 377 -24.78 10.58 3.62
C LYS A 377 -26.29 10.51 3.88
N LYS A 378 -26.86 9.33 4.15
CA LYS A 378 -28.27 9.21 4.58
C LYS A 378 -28.53 9.70 6.01
N ARG A 379 -27.54 9.68 6.90
CA ARG A 379 -27.68 10.14 8.30
C ARG A 379 -27.30 11.61 8.53
N LYS A 380 -26.72 12.29 7.54
CA LYS A 380 -26.24 13.69 7.67
C LYS A 380 -27.30 14.78 7.45
N ASN A 381 -28.58 14.42 7.34
CA ASN A 381 -29.66 15.42 7.27
C ASN A 381 -30.15 15.90 8.65
N ASP A 382 -29.68 15.31 9.77
CA ASP A 382 -30.08 15.74 11.11
C ASP A 382 -28.87 15.79 12.07
N SER A 383 -28.13 16.91 12.07
CA SER A 383 -27.55 17.56 13.28
C SER A 383 -26.42 18.57 12.95
N PRO A 384 -26.21 19.60 13.80
CA PRO A 384 -25.32 20.73 13.50
C PRO A 384 -23.86 20.50 13.88
N LEU A 385 -23.00 21.31 13.25
CA LEU A 385 -21.54 21.36 13.37
C LEU A 385 -21.01 21.93 14.70
N ASP A 386 -19.80 21.46 15.01
CA ASP A 386 -18.69 22.09 15.73
C ASP A 386 -18.63 22.11 17.26
N LYS A 387 -17.57 21.45 17.77
CA LYS A 387 -16.53 22.05 18.63
C LYS A 387 -15.21 21.28 18.46
N LYS A 388 -14.22 21.93 17.85
CA LYS A 388 -12.80 21.52 17.83
C LYS A 388 -12.16 21.87 19.17
N THR A 389 -11.56 20.90 19.82
CA THR A 389 -10.59 21.12 20.91
C THR A 389 -9.25 20.57 20.47
N ASP A 390 -8.26 21.46 20.38
CA ASP A 390 -6.87 21.15 20.06
C ASP A 390 -6.25 20.24 21.14
N SER A 391 -5.61 19.15 20.69
CA SER A 391 -4.62 18.42 21.49
C SER A 391 -3.42 18.11 20.60
N LYS A 392 -2.40 18.97 20.71
CA LYS A 392 -1.03 18.72 20.26
C LYS A 392 -0.35 17.81 21.30
N TYR A 393 0.62 17.02 20.83
CA TYR A 393 1.44 16.03 21.57
C TYR A 393 0.81 14.64 21.73
N TYR A 394 0.82 13.86 20.64
CA TYR A 394 1.12 12.41 20.60
C TYR A 394 1.00 11.91 19.14
N LYS A 395 1.69 12.59 18.21
CA LYS A 395 1.66 12.27 16.78
C LYS A 395 3.09 12.06 16.25
N SER A 396 3.73 10.95 16.60
CA SER A 396 4.86 10.32 15.88
C SER A 396 5.25 9.07 16.67
N MET A 397 5.16 7.84 16.18
CA MET A 397 6.26 7.20 15.43
C MET A 397 5.81 5.98 14.59
N ILE A 398 4.52 5.64 14.53
CA ILE A 398 4.07 4.38 13.88
C ILE A 398 3.92 4.51 12.35
N GLY A 399 4.01 5.72 11.80
CA GLY A 399 3.76 6.00 10.37
C GLY A 399 4.86 6.71 9.61
N ARG A 400 6.05 6.94 10.19
CA ARG A 400 7.18 7.54 9.47
C ARG A 400 8.33 6.54 9.43
N PHE A 401 8.33 5.69 8.40
CA PHE A 401 9.47 4.80 8.11
C PHE A 401 10.56 5.49 7.29
N SER A 402 10.52 6.81 7.13
CA SER A 402 11.58 7.62 6.53
C SER A 402 11.92 8.76 7.48
N VAL A 403 12.86 8.50 8.39
CA VAL A 403 13.49 9.51 9.27
C VAL A 403 15.01 9.52 9.08
N ASP A 404 15.54 8.59 8.29
CA ASP A 404 16.99 8.36 8.12
C ASP A 404 17.72 9.52 7.42
N TYR A 405 17.00 10.55 6.96
CA TYR A 405 17.58 11.81 6.51
C TYR A 405 16.74 12.99 7.03
N PRO A 406 17.31 13.93 7.78
CA PRO A 406 16.77 15.27 7.87
C PRO A 406 16.54 15.79 6.44
N ARG A 407 15.35 16.33 6.20
CA ARG A 407 14.95 16.88 4.91
C ARG A 407 15.72 18.18 4.65
N ASP A 408 16.94 18.07 4.15
CA ASP A 408 17.57 19.16 3.42
C ASP A 408 17.06 19.14 1.98
N ASP A 409 16.64 20.31 1.53
CA ASP A 409 15.95 20.55 0.27
C ASP A 409 16.71 20.01 -0.95
N TRP A 410 16.30 18.84 -1.43
CA TRP A 410 16.65 18.36 -2.76
C TRP A 410 15.40 18.35 -3.65
N SER A 411 15.04 19.54 -4.14
CA SER A 411 14.26 19.69 -5.37
C SER A 411 15.24 19.86 -6.53
N PRO A 412 15.17 19.05 -7.61
CA PRO A 412 16.00 19.29 -8.79
C PRO A 412 15.43 20.49 -9.53
N CYS A 413 16.01 21.67 -9.31
CA CYS A 413 15.71 22.84 -10.12
C CYS A 413 16.43 22.76 -11.47
N SER A 414 15.69 23.15 -12.48
CA SER A 414 15.99 23.13 -13.90
C SER A 414 17.30 23.84 -14.27
N SER A 415 17.96 23.27 -15.27
CA SER A 415 19.01 23.84 -16.11
C SER A 415 18.90 25.35 -16.34
N THR A 416 19.87 26.12 -15.84
CA THR A 416 20.61 27.19 -16.57
C THR A 416 21.67 27.82 -15.66
N SER A 417 22.85 28.03 -16.25
CA SER A 417 23.98 28.89 -15.82
C SER A 417 25.22 28.27 -15.11
N VAL A 418 26.27 28.11 -15.95
CA VAL A 418 27.67 28.55 -15.81
C VAL A 418 28.56 27.97 -14.70
N PHE A 419 29.40 27.01 -15.12
CA PHE A 419 30.78 26.66 -14.71
C PHE A 419 31.16 26.52 -13.22
N SER A 420 31.45 25.29 -12.81
CA SER A 420 32.81 24.86 -12.41
C SER A 420 32.85 23.32 -12.27
N SER A 421 33.77 22.68 -12.98
CA SER A 421 33.98 21.22 -12.95
C SER A 421 34.65 20.79 -11.63
N PRO A 422 34.31 19.61 -11.08
CA PRO A 422 35.02 19.06 -9.92
C PRO A 422 36.37 18.42 -10.34
N PRO A 423 37.40 18.44 -9.48
CA PRO A 423 38.69 17.84 -9.80
C PRO A 423 38.62 16.30 -9.74
N SER A 424 39.34 15.66 -10.64
CA SER A 424 39.47 14.22 -10.76
C SER A 424 40.71 13.72 -10.02
N THR A 425 40.58 13.14 -8.82
CA THR A 425 41.41 12.04 -8.24
C THR A 425 41.14 11.88 -6.72
N PRO A 426 41.22 10.66 -6.15
CA PRO A 426 41.01 10.40 -4.73
C PRO A 426 42.28 10.68 -3.90
N PRO A 427 42.19 11.11 -2.62
CA PRO A 427 43.36 11.26 -1.78
C PRO A 427 43.82 9.90 -1.22
N LEU A 428 45.10 9.59 -1.43
CA LEU A 428 45.83 8.47 -0.81
C LEU A 428 46.31 8.85 0.61
N PRO A 429 46.55 7.86 1.49
CA PRO A 429 46.93 8.08 2.88
C PRO A 429 48.42 8.45 3.02
N PHE A 430 48.69 9.38 3.93
CA PHE A 430 50.02 9.81 4.35
C PHE A 430 50.81 8.64 4.97
N TYR A 431 51.93 8.31 4.34
CA TYR A 431 53.05 7.57 4.94
C TYR A 431 54.01 8.61 5.53
N ASP A 432 54.49 8.38 6.74
CA ASP A 432 55.74 9.00 7.19
C ASP A 432 56.63 7.88 7.74
N SER A 433 57.81 7.78 7.12
CA SER A 433 58.81 6.75 7.38
C SER A 433 59.98 7.40 8.11
N ALA A 434 60.43 6.78 9.20
CA ALA A 434 61.79 6.97 9.69
C ALA A 434 62.35 5.60 10.11
N GLU A 435 63.48 5.26 9.49
CA GLU A 435 64.22 4.01 9.53
C GLU A 435 65.06 3.83 10.81
N THR A 436 65.82 2.72 10.84
CA THR A 436 66.81 2.19 11.82
C THR A 436 66.23 1.28 12.91
N ASP A 437 66.71 0.07 13.18
CA ASP A 437 67.86 -0.70 12.68
C ASP A 437 67.60 -2.20 12.98
N GLU A 438 68.07 -3.10 12.13
CA GLU A 438 68.03 -4.55 12.37
C GLU A 438 69.15 -4.96 13.35
N ASN A 439 68.90 -5.92 14.25
CA ASN A 439 69.86 -6.96 14.66
C ASN A 439 69.31 -7.97 15.69
N ALA A 440 69.35 -9.24 15.27
CA ALA A 440 69.77 -10.46 15.98
C ALA A 440 69.05 -10.98 17.25
N GLU A 441 68.42 -12.15 17.06
CA GLU A 441 68.59 -13.44 17.77
C GLU A 441 68.61 -13.53 19.31
N ASP A 442 67.75 -14.45 19.78
CA ASP A 442 67.89 -15.41 20.87
C ASP A 442 68.37 -14.93 22.26
N ASN A 443 67.45 -15.01 23.24
CA ASN A 443 67.71 -15.79 24.46
C ASN A 443 66.46 -15.99 25.33
N TYR A 444 66.05 -17.26 25.39
CA TYR A 444 65.85 -18.05 26.62
C TYR A 444 64.81 -17.62 27.68
N SER A 445 63.83 -18.51 27.86
CA SER A 445 62.85 -18.59 28.97
C SER A 445 63.54 -18.94 30.32
N PRO A 446 62.87 -18.84 31.50
CA PRO A 446 62.10 -20.02 31.94
C PRO A 446 60.88 -19.77 32.83
N VAL A 447 59.88 -20.64 32.61
CA VAL A 447 59.10 -21.46 33.57
C VAL A 447 59.22 -21.17 35.07
N CYS A 448 58.04 -21.02 35.71
CA CYS A 448 57.56 -21.65 36.97
C CYS A 448 56.30 -20.85 37.40
N SER A 449 55.17 -21.40 37.82
CA SER A 449 54.78 -22.74 38.24
C SER A 449 53.26 -22.73 38.39
N ASP A 450 52.63 -23.87 38.14
CA ASP A 450 51.26 -24.16 38.56
C ASP A 450 51.05 -23.78 40.03
N THR A 451 49.96 -23.08 40.30
CA THR A 451 49.35 -23.08 41.63
C THR A 451 47.86 -23.14 41.41
N GLU A 452 47.33 -24.35 41.50
CA GLU A 452 45.97 -24.59 41.92
C GLU A 452 45.68 -23.69 43.13
N TRP A 453 44.67 -22.83 42.99
CA TRP A 453 44.01 -22.22 44.15
C TRP A 453 42.53 -22.56 44.05
N GLY A 454 42.23 -23.77 44.52
CA GLY A 454 40.92 -24.04 45.10
C GLY A 454 40.87 -23.36 46.46
N GLU A 455 40.09 -22.29 46.57
CA GLU A 455 39.47 -21.90 47.83
C GLU A 455 38.02 -21.52 47.53
N TYR A 456 37.13 -22.36 48.07
CA TYR A 456 35.70 -22.10 48.17
C TYR A 456 35.49 -20.92 49.12
N GLU A 457 35.37 -19.69 48.59
CA GLU A 457 34.67 -18.64 49.33
C GLU A 457 33.17 -18.84 49.15
N GLU A 458 32.51 -19.32 50.20
CA GLU A 458 31.05 -19.27 50.31
C GLU A 458 30.58 -17.81 50.14
N GLU A 459 29.80 -17.56 49.10
CA GLU A 459 29.15 -16.28 48.84
C GLU A 459 28.30 -15.86 50.06
N PRO A 460 28.45 -14.63 50.59
CA PRO A 460 27.60 -14.15 51.68
C PRO A 460 26.13 -14.16 51.26
N GLN A 461 25.31 -14.87 52.04
CA GLN A 461 23.88 -15.12 51.80
C GLN A 461 23.04 -13.83 51.56
N GLU A 462 23.50 -12.67 52.05
CA GLU A 462 22.87 -11.36 51.84
C GLU A 462 23.06 -10.80 50.42
N GLU A 463 24.13 -11.14 49.72
CA GLU A 463 24.36 -10.70 48.34
C GLU A 463 23.38 -11.41 47.40
N VAL A 464 23.07 -12.68 47.70
CA VAL A 464 22.09 -13.52 46.99
C VAL A 464 20.64 -13.04 47.18
N GLU A 465 20.29 -12.53 48.37
CA GLU A 465 18.96 -11.94 48.61
C GLU A 465 18.76 -10.61 47.86
N SER A 466 19.84 -9.85 47.62
CA SER A 466 19.79 -8.61 46.85
C SER A 466 19.58 -8.85 45.34
N LEU A 467 20.04 -9.97 44.80
CA LEU A 467 19.79 -10.39 43.41
C LEU A 467 18.30 -10.72 43.20
N LYS A 468 17.59 -11.18 44.25
CA LYS A 468 16.12 -11.36 44.21
C LYS A 468 15.34 -10.03 44.18
N SER A 469 15.96 -8.93 44.63
CA SER A 469 15.41 -7.58 44.52
C SER A 469 15.60 -6.97 43.12
N CYS A 470 16.30 -7.63 42.20
CA CYS A 470 16.46 -7.21 40.80
C CYS A 470 15.16 -7.28 39.95
N LYS A 471 14.00 -7.44 40.60
CA LYS A 471 12.66 -7.37 39.99
C LYS A 471 12.04 -5.96 39.98
N SER A 472 12.75 -4.91 40.35
CA SER A 472 12.20 -3.56 40.26
C SER A 472 12.36 -2.95 38.85
N LEU A 473 11.23 -2.38 38.38
CA LEU A 473 10.93 -1.85 37.05
C LEU A 473 10.77 -2.92 35.96
N SER A 474 9.62 -3.61 36.02
CA SER A 474 8.90 -3.97 34.80
C SER A 474 8.76 -2.71 33.96
N ILE A 475 9.43 -2.67 32.80
CA ILE A 475 8.97 -1.86 31.68
C ILE A 475 7.58 -2.42 31.41
N GLU A 476 6.54 -1.70 31.83
CA GLU A 476 5.16 -2.05 31.52
C GLU A 476 5.09 -2.32 30.02
N GLU A 477 4.69 -3.55 29.68
CA GLU A 477 4.24 -3.88 28.34
C GLU A 477 3.03 -2.98 28.10
N ASP A 478 3.27 -1.87 27.40
CA ASP A 478 2.22 -0.97 26.93
C ASP A 478 1.45 -1.74 25.84
N GLU A 479 0.57 -2.64 26.28
CA GLU A 479 -0.48 -3.22 25.46
C GLU A 479 -1.35 -2.06 25.01
N SER A 480 -1.04 -1.60 23.79
CA SER A 480 -1.72 -0.56 23.05
C SER A 480 -3.23 -0.60 23.30
N ARG A 481 -3.72 0.43 24.00
CA ARG A 481 -5.14 0.75 24.06
C ARG A 481 -5.66 0.93 22.63
N ASP A 482 -6.61 0.08 22.29
CA ASP A 482 -7.21 -0.08 20.98
C ASP A 482 -7.87 1.23 20.52
N SER A 483 -7.23 1.93 19.58
CA SER A 483 -7.86 2.99 18.76
C SER A 483 -8.16 2.42 17.37
N GLY A 484 -8.97 1.37 17.34
CA GLY A 484 -9.16 0.44 16.22
C GLY A 484 -9.58 1.04 14.88
N THR A 485 -10.13 2.26 14.84
CA THR A 485 -10.62 2.85 13.58
C THR A 485 -9.54 3.64 12.81
N PHE A 486 -8.65 4.37 13.48
CA PHE A 486 -7.65 5.22 12.82
C PHE A 486 -6.42 4.44 12.34
N HIS A 487 -6.03 3.39 13.08
CA HIS A 487 -4.93 2.50 12.71
C HIS A 487 -5.27 1.57 11.55
N LYS A 488 -6.54 1.15 11.40
CA LYS A 488 -6.98 0.29 10.29
C LYS A 488 -6.94 1.02 8.93
N ILE A 489 -7.35 2.29 8.90
CA ILE A 489 -7.36 3.12 7.69
C ILE A 489 -5.93 3.41 7.21
N THR A 490 -5.03 3.83 8.11
CA THR A 490 -3.63 4.13 7.77
C THR A 490 -2.87 2.86 7.33
N SER A 491 -3.07 1.73 8.01
CA SER A 491 -2.48 0.44 7.61
C SER A 491 -2.92 -0.04 6.21
N SER A 492 -4.20 0.19 5.87
CA SER A 492 -4.77 -0.16 4.56
C SER A 492 -4.20 0.70 3.42
N GLU A 493 -3.99 2.00 3.66
CA GLU A 493 -3.37 2.91 2.69
C GLU A 493 -1.91 2.53 2.40
N TYR A 494 -1.12 2.21 3.42
CA TYR A 494 0.27 1.75 3.22
C TYR A 494 0.34 0.42 2.50
N THR A 495 -0.53 -0.53 2.85
CA THR A 495 -0.63 -1.83 2.15
C THR A 495 -0.93 -1.61 0.67
N SER A 496 -1.86 -0.70 0.35
CA SER A 496 -2.22 -0.35 -1.01
C SER A 496 -1.05 0.27 -1.79
N ALA A 497 -0.31 1.19 -1.16
CA ALA A 497 0.83 1.86 -1.78
C ALA A 497 1.95 0.88 -2.16
N TRP A 498 2.33 -0.02 -1.25
CA TRP A 498 3.43 -0.97 -1.49
C TRP A 498 3.03 -2.11 -2.42
N THR A 499 1.77 -2.58 -2.35
CA THR A 499 1.23 -3.56 -3.31
C THR A 499 1.31 -3.02 -4.74
N LEU A 500 0.87 -1.78 -4.96
CA LEU A 500 0.96 -1.13 -6.28
C LEU A 500 2.41 -0.82 -6.70
N ALA A 501 3.31 -0.50 -5.76
CA ALA A 501 4.71 -0.27 -6.06
C ALA A 501 5.39 -1.56 -6.58
N LEU A 502 5.15 -2.69 -5.91
CA LEU A 502 5.65 -4.01 -6.32
C LEU A 502 5.04 -4.42 -7.66
N LEU A 503 3.72 -4.32 -7.84
CA LEU A 503 3.07 -4.59 -9.14
C LEU A 503 3.61 -3.69 -10.25
N SER A 504 3.86 -2.41 -9.97
CA SER A 504 4.49 -1.51 -10.92
C SER A 504 5.87 -2.00 -11.31
N ARG A 505 6.69 -2.51 -10.37
CA ARG A 505 8.00 -3.07 -10.72
C ARG A 505 7.88 -4.33 -11.57
N LEU A 506 6.95 -5.23 -11.24
CA LEU A 506 6.67 -6.43 -12.05
C LEU A 506 6.26 -6.07 -13.49
N SER A 507 5.48 -5.00 -13.68
CA SER A 507 5.11 -4.52 -15.02
C SER A 507 6.28 -3.97 -15.86
N HIS A 508 7.42 -3.65 -15.25
CA HIS A 508 8.66 -3.23 -15.95
C HIS A 508 9.70 -4.35 -16.01
N PHE A 509 9.36 -5.58 -15.62
CA PHE A 509 10.32 -6.67 -15.67
C PHE A 509 10.67 -6.97 -17.14
N THR A 510 11.96 -7.19 -17.41
CA THR A 510 12.49 -7.34 -18.78
C THR A 510 11.92 -8.58 -19.46
N GLU A 511 11.78 -9.65 -18.70
CA GLU A 511 11.14 -10.88 -19.14
C GLU A 511 9.64 -10.87 -18.82
N PRO A 512 8.79 -11.40 -19.72
CA PRO A 512 7.38 -11.54 -19.44
C PRO A 512 7.16 -12.50 -18.27
N ILE A 513 6.43 -12.04 -17.26
CA ILE A 513 6.08 -12.80 -16.07
C ILE A 513 4.83 -13.62 -16.40
N GLU A 514 4.94 -14.94 -16.22
CA GLU A 514 3.82 -15.86 -16.36
C GLU A 514 2.67 -15.47 -15.42
N ARG A 515 1.43 -15.61 -15.88
CA ARG A 515 0.20 -15.28 -15.13
C ARG A 515 -0.05 -13.80 -14.82
N LEU A 516 0.85 -12.88 -15.19
CA LEU A 516 0.62 -11.44 -14.97
C LEU A 516 -0.56 -10.91 -15.78
N ALA A 517 -0.78 -11.48 -16.97
CA ALA A 517 -1.89 -11.14 -17.87
C ALA A 517 -3.12 -12.06 -17.72
N ASP A 518 -3.09 -12.98 -16.76
CA ASP A 518 -4.21 -13.91 -16.52
C ASP A 518 -5.42 -13.18 -15.92
N PRO A 519 -6.63 -13.76 -16.08
CA PRO A 519 -7.86 -13.19 -15.54
C PRO A 519 -7.77 -12.93 -14.03
N ILE A 520 -7.11 -13.85 -13.32
CA ILE A 520 -6.93 -13.81 -11.87
C ILE A 520 -6.20 -12.53 -11.40
N THR A 521 -5.32 -11.97 -12.24
CA THR A 521 -4.57 -10.73 -11.95
C THR A 521 -5.27 -9.50 -12.54
N ILE A 522 -5.77 -9.61 -13.77
CA ILE A 522 -6.36 -8.49 -14.50
C ILE A 522 -7.73 -8.10 -13.93
N GLU A 523 -8.60 -9.06 -13.58
CA GLU A 523 -9.93 -8.76 -13.05
C GLU A 523 -9.87 -7.93 -11.75
N PRO A 524 -9.10 -8.31 -10.69
CA PRO A 524 -9.03 -7.49 -9.48
C PRO A 524 -8.38 -6.13 -9.73
N LEU A 525 -7.46 -6.02 -10.70
CA LEU A 525 -6.83 -4.75 -11.07
C LEU A 525 -7.81 -3.82 -11.79
N SER A 526 -8.55 -4.34 -12.76
CA SER A 526 -9.62 -3.65 -13.48
C SER A 526 -10.72 -3.19 -12.52
N GLU A 527 -11.14 -4.06 -11.61
CA GLU A 527 -12.15 -3.78 -10.60
C GLU A 527 -11.67 -2.69 -9.63
N TYR A 528 -10.42 -2.77 -9.16
CA TYR A 528 -9.83 -1.71 -8.34
C TYR A 528 -9.77 -0.37 -9.10
N ILE A 529 -9.43 -0.36 -10.39
CA ILE A 529 -9.44 0.87 -11.21
C ILE A 529 -10.87 1.43 -11.34
N ARG A 530 -11.87 0.56 -11.56
CA ARG A 530 -13.29 0.94 -11.68
C ARG A 530 -13.80 1.64 -10.42
N TYR A 531 -13.47 1.11 -9.24
CA TYR A 531 -13.95 1.65 -7.97
C TYR A 531 -13.04 2.72 -7.34
N ALA A 532 -11.72 2.59 -7.40
CA ALA A 532 -10.82 3.55 -6.76
C ALA A 532 -10.46 4.73 -7.66
N LYS A 533 -10.59 4.59 -9.00
CA LYS A 533 -10.11 5.55 -10.01
C LYS A 533 -8.64 5.96 -9.78
N ASN A 534 -7.82 5.01 -9.31
CA ASN A 534 -6.44 5.27 -8.94
C ASN A 534 -5.54 5.38 -10.20
N PRO A 535 -4.84 6.52 -10.42
CA PRO A 535 -4.02 6.72 -11.63
C PRO A 535 -2.79 5.82 -11.66
N ARG A 536 -2.25 5.38 -10.52
CA ARG A 536 -1.10 4.44 -10.48
C ARG A 536 -1.52 3.07 -11.00
N ALA A 537 -2.66 2.56 -10.54
CA ALA A 537 -3.20 1.28 -11.02
C ALA A 537 -3.48 1.30 -12.53
N SER A 538 -4.07 2.40 -13.04
CA SER A 538 -4.30 2.60 -14.47
C SER A 538 -2.99 2.61 -15.28
N ARG A 539 -1.92 3.24 -14.79
CA ARG A 539 -0.60 3.21 -15.44
C ARG A 539 0.01 1.80 -15.44
N ILE A 540 -0.16 1.03 -14.37
CA ILE A 540 0.31 -0.37 -14.30
C ILE A 540 -0.41 -1.19 -15.37
N LEU A 541 -1.75 -1.11 -15.44
CA LEU A 541 -2.53 -1.82 -16.46
C LEU A 541 -2.13 -1.39 -17.88
N THR A 542 -1.92 -0.08 -18.12
CA THR A 542 -1.47 0.43 -19.42
C THR A 542 -0.12 -0.17 -19.83
N ARG A 543 0.80 -0.37 -18.88
CA ARG A 543 2.10 -1.00 -19.16
C ARG A 543 1.98 -2.48 -19.48
N ILE A 544 1.14 -3.21 -18.75
CA ILE A 544 0.84 -4.62 -19.05
C ILE A 544 0.27 -4.72 -20.48
N VAL A 545 -0.71 -3.88 -20.80
CA VAL A 545 -1.32 -3.81 -22.14
C VAL A 545 -0.32 -3.44 -23.24
N ARG A 546 0.73 -2.66 -22.93
CA ARG A 546 1.76 -2.26 -23.90
C ARG A 546 2.76 -3.38 -24.24
N ASN A 547 2.85 -4.44 -23.46
CA ASN A 547 3.78 -5.53 -23.73
C ASN A 547 3.19 -6.54 -24.72
N SER A 548 3.89 -6.81 -25.81
CA SER A 548 3.43 -7.71 -26.88
C SER A 548 3.22 -9.15 -26.42
N ALA A 549 3.99 -9.63 -25.44
CA ALA A 549 3.87 -10.99 -24.90
C ALA A 549 2.50 -11.25 -24.24
N TYR A 550 1.85 -10.20 -23.75
CA TYR A 550 0.56 -10.30 -23.06
C TYR A 550 -0.65 -10.09 -23.99
N LEU A 551 -0.45 -9.73 -25.26
CA LEU A 551 -1.56 -9.45 -26.18
C LEU A 551 -2.49 -10.66 -26.34
N VAL A 552 -1.94 -11.84 -26.66
CA VAL A 552 -2.75 -13.04 -26.88
C VAL A 552 -3.48 -13.49 -25.59
N PRO A 553 -2.83 -13.58 -24.41
CA PRO A 553 -3.54 -13.84 -23.15
C PRO A 553 -4.69 -12.87 -22.88
N LEU A 554 -4.45 -11.55 -23.05
CA LEU A 554 -5.48 -10.53 -22.85
C LEU A 554 -6.65 -10.66 -23.82
N LEU A 555 -6.40 -11.08 -25.07
CA LEU A 555 -7.43 -11.33 -26.07
C LEU A 555 -8.27 -12.56 -25.73
N LYS A 556 -7.63 -13.67 -25.35
CA LYS A 556 -8.32 -14.94 -25.04
C LYS A 556 -9.32 -14.80 -23.89
N GLN A 557 -9.04 -13.93 -22.92
CA GLN A 557 -9.95 -13.65 -21.80
C GLN A 557 -11.01 -12.57 -22.09
N GLY A 558 -10.97 -11.91 -23.26
CA GLY A 558 -11.95 -10.87 -23.60
C GLY A 558 -11.71 -9.51 -22.93
N PHE A 559 -10.49 -9.20 -22.48
CA PHE A 559 -10.16 -7.92 -21.83
C PHE A 559 -10.44 -6.70 -22.73
N VAL A 560 -10.42 -6.87 -24.06
CA VAL A 560 -10.73 -5.81 -25.04
C VAL A 560 -12.07 -5.14 -24.77
N PHE A 561 -13.09 -5.92 -24.37
CA PHE A 561 -14.43 -5.38 -24.08
C PHE A 561 -14.46 -4.67 -22.73
N GLU A 562 -13.78 -5.23 -21.72
CA GLU A 562 -13.67 -4.58 -20.41
C GLU A 562 -12.95 -3.23 -20.53
N ALA A 563 -11.84 -3.18 -21.29
CA ALA A 563 -11.01 -2.01 -21.48
C ALA A 563 -11.78 -0.77 -21.99
N GLN A 564 -12.84 -0.98 -22.76
CA GLN A 564 -13.70 0.10 -23.25
C GLN A 564 -14.50 0.80 -22.13
N THR A 565 -14.81 0.08 -21.04
CA THR A 565 -15.62 0.58 -19.92
C THR A 565 -14.78 1.13 -18.76
N LEU A 566 -13.47 0.87 -18.76
CA LEU A 566 -12.56 1.28 -17.70
C LEU A 566 -12.21 2.77 -17.76
N TYR A 567 -11.86 3.32 -16.60
CA TYR A 567 -11.30 4.67 -16.52
C TYR A 567 -9.97 4.74 -17.28
N GLY A 568 -9.89 5.63 -18.29
CA GLY A 568 -8.76 5.72 -19.20
C GLY A 568 -8.84 4.78 -20.43
N SER A 569 -10.04 4.35 -20.82
CA SER A 569 -10.30 3.43 -21.95
C SER A 569 -9.59 3.79 -23.26
N GLU A 570 -9.46 5.09 -23.56
CA GLU A 570 -8.75 5.58 -24.74
C GLU A 570 -7.28 5.12 -24.80
N TYR A 571 -6.58 5.12 -23.65
CA TYR A 571 -5.18 4.73 -23.58
C TYR A 571 -5.00 3.23 -23.82
N TYR A 572 -5.82 2.39 -23.16
CA TYR A 572 -5.75 0.93 -23.35
C TYR A 572 -6.08 0.55 -24.79
N THR A 573 -7.14 1.15 -25.36
CA THR A 573 -7.57 0.86 -26.74
C THR A 573 -6.50 1.27 -27.74
N ARG A 574 -5.89 2.46 -27.57
CA ARG A 574 -4.81 2.93 -28.44
C ARG A 574 -3.59 1.99 -28.41
N HIS A 575 -3.19 1.53 -27.24
CA HIS A 575 -2.06 0.61 -27.10
C HIS A 575 -2.37 -0.79 -27.64
N LEU A 576 -3.57 -1.34 -27.38
CA LEU A 576 -4.01 -2.60 -27.98
C LEU A 576 -4.02 -2.52 -29.50
N CYS A 577 -4.49 -1.40 -30.08
CA CYS A 577 -4.49 -1.24 -31.53
C CYS A 577 -3.08 -1.21 -32.11
N ALA A 578 -2.19 -0.40 -31.50
CA ALA A 578 -0.80 -0.30 -31.95
C ALA A 578 -0.05 -1.64 -31.91
N LEU A 579 -0.35 -2.50 -30.92
CA LEU A 579 0.25 -3.84 -30.84
C LEU A 579 -0.38 -4.84 -31.79
N ALA A 580 -1.71 -4.83 -31.93
CA ALA A 580 -2.42 -5.77 -32.78
C ALA A 580 -2.07 -5.62 -34.27
N GLU A 581 -1.65 -4.41 -34.68
CA GLU A 581 -1.19 -4.13 -36.06
C GLU A 581 0.31 -4.43 -36.29
N THR A 582 1.01 -5.00 -35.31
CA THR A 582 2.38 -5.49 -35.51
C THR A 582 2.39 -6.80 -36.32
N GLY A 583 3.40 -7.01 -37.16
CA GLY A 583 3.48 -8.21 -38.00
C GLY A 583 3.42 -9.53 -37.22
N GLY A 584 4.06 -9.59 -36.05
CA GLY A 584 4.00 -10.76 -35.16
C GLY A 584 2.59 -11.02 -34.62
N ALA A 585 1.92 -9.97 -34.11
CA ALA A 585 0.55 -10.08 -33.60
C ALA A 585 -0.44 -10.49 -34.69
N ILE A 586 -0.30 -9.99 -35.92
CA ILE A 586 -1.15 -10.40 -37.05
C ILE A 586 -0.96 -11.89 -37.34
N GLY A 587 0.28 -12.39 -37.28
CA GLY A 587 0.59 -13.82 -37.40
C GLY A 587 -0.09 -14.65 -36.32
N ASP A 588 -0.01 -14.22 -35.06
CA ASP A 588 -0.67 -14.89 -33.92
C ASP A 588 -2.20 -14.90 -34.06
N LEU A 589 -2.80 -13.76 -34.40
CA LEU A 589 -4.24 -13.64 -34.66
C LEU A 589 -4.70 -14.58 -35.77
N THR A 590 -3.94 -14.64 -36.86
CA THR A 590 -4.22 -15.52 -38.00
C THR A 590 -4.11 -16.99 -37.60
N SER A 591 -3.08 -17.34 -36.84
CA SER A 591 -2.87 -18.69 -36.32
C SER A 591 -4.02 -19.13 -35.42
N ILE A 592 -4.50 -18.26 -34.53
CA ILE A 592 -5.65 -18.55 -33.65
C ILE A 592 -6.93 -18.73 -34.47
N LEU A 593 -7.21 -17.87 -35.45
CA LEU A 593 -8.39 -17.98 -36.30
C LEU A 593 -8.43 -19.30 -37.10
N LEU A 594 -7.28 -19.76 -37.60
CA LEU A 594 -7.21 -20.97 -38.42
C LEU A 594 -7.11 -22.26 -37.59
N ARG A 595 -6.28 -22.25 -36.54
CA ARG A 595 -5.84 -23.46 -35.81
C ARG A 595 -6.21 -23.49 -34.34
N GLY A 596 -6.77 -22.40 -33.80
CA GLY A 596 -7.17 -22.31 -32.39
C GLY A 596 -8.39 -23.15 -32.03
N GLU A 597 -8.64 -23.27 -30.73
CA GLU A 597 -9.90 -23.80 -30.19
C GLU A 597 -11.07 -22.87 -30.51
N GLU A 598 -12.29 -23.41 -30.58
CA GLU A 598 -13.48 -22.67 -31.01
C GLU A 598 -13.80 -21.48 -30.12
N SER A 599 -13.63 -21.61 -28.80
CA SER A 599 -13.78 -20.53 -27.83
C SER A 599 -12.83 -19.35 -28.12
N HIS A 600 -11.56 -19.66 -28.39
CA HIS A 600 -10.52 -18.68 -28.70
C HIS A 600 -10.72 -18.05 -30.08
N LYS A 601 -11.15 -18.83 -31.08
CA LYS A 601 -11.52 -18.34 -32.41
C LYS A 601 -12.64 -17.31 -32.33
N SER A 602 -13.74 -17.66 -31.67
CA SER A 602 -14.89 -16.78 -31.47
C SER A 602 -14.51 -15.51 -30.72
N MET A 603 -13.72 -15.62 -29.64
CA MET A 603 -13.25 -14.47 -28.87
C MET A 603 -12.38 -13.52 -29.70
N VAL A 604 -11.41 -14.06 -30.44
CA VAL A 604 -10.51 -13.26 -31.29
C VAL A 604 -11.26 -12.62 -32.45
N ALA A 605 -12.14 -13.38 -33.12
CA ALA A 605 -12.97 -12.86 -34.22
C ALA A 605 -13.77 -11.63 -33.78
N VAL A 606 -14.46 -11.71 -32.64
CA VAL A 606 -15.25 -10.60 -32.09
C VAL A 606 -14.37 -9.45 -31.58
N SER A 607 -13.11 -9.71 -31.21
CA SER A 607 -12.17 -8.68 -30.73
C SER A 607 -11.52 -7.87 -31.86
N ILE A 608 -11.34 -8.45 -33.06
CA ILE A 608 -10.63 -7.82 -34.18
C ILE A 608 -11.14 -6.42 -34.55
N PRO A 609 -12.47 -6.17 -34.68
CA PRO A 609 -12.98 -4.84 -35.02
C PRO A 609 -12.65 -3.73 -34.01
N PHE A 610 -12.34 -4.09 -32.76
CA PHE A 610 -11.93 -3.13 -31.75
C PHE A 610 -10.45 -2.75 -31.87
N ILE A 611 -9.60 -3.73 -32.21
CA ILE A 611 -8.14 -3.62 -32.14
C ILE A 611 -7.48 -3.33 -33.50
N ILE A 612 -8.11 -3.63 -34.64
CA ILE A 612 -7.53 -3.34 -35.96
C ILE A 612 -8.24 -2.13 -36.57
N LYS A 613 -7.47 -1.17 -37.10
CA LYS A 613 -7.98 0.02 -37.81
C LYS A 613 -7.65 -0.01 -39.30
N SER A 614 -6.56 -0.67 -39.68
CA SER A 614 -6.18 -0.86 -41.08
C SER A 614 -7.20 -1.70 -41.85
N LYS A 615 -7.82 -1.12 -42.88
CA LYS A 615 -8.77 -1.80 -43.79
C LYS A 615 -8.15 -3.04 -44.44
N PHE A 616 -6.87 -2.97 -44.82
CA PHE A 616 -6.16 -4.09 -45.43
C PHE A 616 -6.03 -5.29 -44.48
N ILE A 617 -5.64 -5.04 -43.23
CA ILE A 617 -5.49 -6.09 -42.21
C ILE A 617 -6.86 -6.66 -41.83
N LEU A 618 -7.88 -5.80 -41.68
CA LEU A 618 -9.27 -6.22 -41.46
C LEU A 618 -9.76 -7.16 -42.57
N LYS A 619 -9.51 -6.81 -43.84
CA LYS A 619 -9.86 -7.67 -44.99
C LYS A 619 -9.18 -9.03 -44.89
N SER A 620 -7.89 -9.06 -44.54
CA SER A 620 -7.16 -10.32 -44.39
C SER A 620 -7.74 -11.18 -43.27
N LEU A 621 -7.87 -10.65 -42.05
CA LEU A 621 -8.31 -11.42 -40.88
C LEU A 621 -9.79 -11.81 -40.94
N LEU A 622 -10.67 -10.89 -41.34
CA LEU A 622 -12.10 -11.11 -41.33
C LEU A 622 -12.60 -11.86 -42.57
N ASN A 623 -12.09 -11.53 -43.76
CA ASN A 623 -12.56 -12.15 -45.00
C ASN A 623 -11.70 -13.37 -45.38
N ASN A 624 -10.38 -13.19 -45.53
CA ASN A 624 -9.51 -14.29 -46.00
C ASN A 624 -9.33 -15.41 -44.97
N HIS A 625 -9.34 -15.07 -43.67
CA HIS A 625 -9.15 -16.02 -42.57
C HIS A 625 -10.46 -16.38 -41.83
N GLY A 626 -11.62 -16.01 -42.37
CA GLY A 626 -12.93 -16.47 -41.89
C GLY A 626 -13.46 -15.81 -40.61
N GLY A 627 -12.81 -14.76 -40.09
CA GLY A 627 -13.25 -14.08 -38.87
C GLY A 627 -14.67 -13.50 -38.96
N LEU A 628 -15.09 -12.95 -40.11
CA LEU A 628 -16.44 -12.42 -40.30
C LEU A 628 -17.50 -13.53 -40.21
N GLN A 629 -17.22 -14.69 -40.80
CA GLN A 629 -18.15 -15.82 -40.76
C GLN A 629 -18.34 -16.33 -39.32
N LEU A 630 -17.28 -16.33 -38.51
CA LEU A 630 -17.39 -16.66 -37.08
C LEU A 630 -18.28 -15.67 -36.33
N ILE A 631 -18.12 -14.35 -36.56
CA ILE A 631 -18.97 -13.35 -35.91
C ILE A 631 -20.45 -13.55 -36.31
N LEU A 632 -20.72 -13.81 -37.60
CA LEU A 632 -22.09 -14.05 -38.09
C LEU A 632 -22.70 -15.34 -37.52
N ASN A 633 -21.91 -16.40 -37.38
CA ASN A 633 -22.35 -17.63 -36.74
C ASN A 633 -22.75 -17.38 -35.27
N ILE A 634 -21.98 -16.57 -34.53
CA ILE A 634 -22.30 -16.16 -33.15
C ILE A 634 -23.58 -15.33 -33.11
N LEU A 635 -23.79 -14.44 -34.07
CA LEU A 635 -25.03 -13.65 -34.15
C LEU A 635 -26.26 -14.50 -34.48
N ASN A 636 -26.08 -15.61 -35.20
CA ASN A 636 -27.17 -16.51 -35.55
C ASN A 636 -27.60 -17.40 -34.36
N ASP A 637 -26.68 -17.65 -33.42
CA ASP A 637 -26.94 -18.42 -32.19
C ASP A 637 -27.40 -17.53 -31.03
N ARG A 638 -28.68 -17.65 -30.66
CA ARG A 638 -29.31 -16.82 -29.62
C ARG A 638 -28.77 -17.09 -28.21
N GLU A 639 -28.25 -18.28 -27.95
CA GLU A 639 -27.79 -18.70 -26.62
C GLU A 639 -26.29 -18.51 -26.44
N HIS A 640 -25.58 -18.05 -27.48
CA HIS A 640 -24.14 -17.89 -27.41
C HIS A 640 -23.74 -16.77 -26.43
N ALA A 641 -22.82 -17.09 -25.51
CA ALA A 641 -22.32 -16.17 -24.48
C ALA A 641 -21.68 -14.86 -25.00
N LEU A 642 -21.36 -14.77 -26.30
CA LEU A 642 -20.67 -13.63 -26.92
C LEU A 642 -21.59 -12.78 -27.80
N ILE A 643 -22.89 -13.05 -27.84
CA ILE A 643 -23.83 -12.36 -28.75
C ILE A 643 -23.81 -10.84 -28.55
N GLU A 644 -23.80 -10.35 -27.31
CA GLU A 644 -23.72 -8.92 -27.02
C GLU A 644 -22.43 -8.29 -27.53
N ASN A 645 -21.32 -9.01 -27.39
CA ASN A 645 -20.00 -8.56 -27.85
C ASN A 645 -19.93 -8.59 -29.39
N ALA A 646 -20.55 -9.59 -30.03
CA ALA A 646 -20.63 -9.73 -31.49
C ALA A 646 -21.44 -8.60 -32.12
N VAL A 647 -22.60 -8.23 -31.55
CA VAL A 647 -23.40 -7.08 -32.01
C VAL A 647 -22.57 -5.81 -31.94
N TRP A 648 -21.89 -5.60 -30.80
CA TRP A 648 -21.06 -4.42 -30.63
C TRP A 648 -19.86 -4.40 -31.61
N SER A 649 -19.26 -5.56 -31.84
CA SER A 649 -18.15 -5.76 -32.76
C SER A 649 -18.51 -5.38 -34.20
N ILE A 650 -19.69 -5.79 -34.67
CA ILE A 650 -20.17 -5.45 -36.02
C ILE A 650 -20.49 -3.96 -36.17
N CYS A 651 -21.14 -3.34 -35.17
CA CYS A 651 -21.31 -1.88 -35.18
C CYS A 651 -19.96 -1.15 -35.17
N GLN A 652 -18.98 -1.65 -34.40
CA GLN A 652 -17.63 -1.08 -34.34
C GLN A 652 -16.88 -1.24 -35.67
N LEU A 653 -17.06 -2.38 -36.34
CA LEU A 653 -16.50 -2.64 -37.66
C LEU A 653 -17.08 -1.66 -38.69
N ALA A 654 -18.40 -1.47 -38.71
CA ALA A 654 -19.06 -0.52 -39.59
C ALA A 654 -18.57 0.91 -39.38
N ASN A 655 -18.39 1.33 -38.13
CA ASN A 655 -17.79 2.64 -37.80
C ASN A 655 -16.34 2.77 -38.29
N THR A 656 -15.54 1.71 -38.18
CA THR A 656 -14.15 1.68 -38.64
C THR A 656 -14.06 1.73 -40.18
N LEU A 657 -15.02 1.09 -40.86
CA LEU A 657 -15.16 1.12 -42.32
C LEU A 657 -15.83 2.39 -42.85
N GLN A 658 -16.33 3.26 -41.95
CA GLN A 658 -17.07 4.49 -42.26
C GLN A 658 -18.37 4.23 -43.06
N ILE A 659 -19.04 3.12 -42.78
CA ILE A 659 -20.33 2.80 -43.38
C ILE A 659 -21.38 3.75 -42.81
N ARG A 660 -21.94 4.60 -43.67
CA ARG A 660 -23.02 5.54 -43.34
C ARG A 660 -24.13 5.45 -44.39
N PRO A 661 -25.39 5.71 -44.02
CA PRO A 661 -26.44 5.92 -45.01
C PRO A 661 -26.06 7.08 -45.94
N GLU A 662 -26.35 6.95 -47.23
CA GLU A 662 -25.92 7.87 -48.30
C GLU A 662 -26.69 9.20 -48.32
N VAL A 663 -27.33 9.59 -47.21
CA VAL A 663 -28.06 10.85 -47.14
C VAL A 663 -27.08 12.00 -47.01
N ILE A 664 -26.96 12.68 -48.13
CA ILE A 664 -26.30 13.93 -48.48
C ILE A 664 -26.07 14.85 -47.26
N ASP A 665 -24.81 15.17 -47.03
CA ASP A 665 -24.37 16.35 -46.28
C ASP A 665 -24.82 17.61 -47.04
N LYS A 666 -26.04 18.07 -46.77
CA LYS A 666 -26.46 19.46 -46.97
C LYS A 666 -26.62 20.11 -45.61
N GLY A 667 -25.51 20.15 -44.87
CA GLY A 667 -25.35 21.05 -43.74
C GLY A 667 -25.34 22.50 -44.21
N LEU A 668 -26.49 23.16 -44.14
CA LEU A 668 -26.71 24.55 -43.74
C LEU A 668 -28.16 24.85 -44.08
N ILE A 669 -28.96 25.02 -43.02
CA ILE A 669 -30.20 25.78 -43.05
C ILE A 669 -29.92 27.07 -43.84
N PRO A 670 -30.49 27.29 -45.04
CA PRO A 670 -30.73 28.65 -45.46
C PRO A 670 -31.92 29.10 -44.61
N ASP A 671 -31.70 30.17 -43.84
CA ASP A 671 -32.78 31.02 -43.35
C ASP A 671 -33.88 31.08 -44.41
N THR A 672 -35.12 30.91 -43.95
CA THR A 672 -36.36 31.33 -44.62
C THR A 672 -36.12 32.29 -45.78
N VAL A 673 -35.86 31.75 -46.98
CA VAL A 673 -36.09 32.45 -48.23
C VAL A 673 -37.46 31.99 -48.65
N THR A 674 -38.46 32.75 -48.19
CA THR A 674 -39.73 32.91 -48.87
C THR A 674 -39.45 33.10 -50.36
N THR A 675 -39.55 32.03 -51.14
CA THR A 675 -39.80 32.12 -52.56
C THR A 675 -41.21 32.67 -52.72
N ASP A 676 -41.27 34.00 -52.81
CA ASP A 676 -42.41 34.75 -53.33
C ASP A 676 -42.72 34.23 -54.74
N TYR A 677 -43.62 33.24 -54.81
CA TYR A 677 -44.39 33.04 -56.01
C TYR A 677 -45.43 34.16 -56.07
N PRO A 678 -45.55 34.89 -57.19
CA PRO A 678 -46.46 36.01 -57.29
C PRO A 678 -47.90 35.52 -57.05
N LYS A 679 -48.53 36.05 -55.99
CA LYS A 679 -49.98 36.01 -55.82
C LYS A 679 -50.63 36.79 -56.95
N LEU A 680 -50.88 36.14 -58.08
CA LEU A 680 -51.88 36.60 -59.02
C LEU A 680 -53.26 36.20 -58.48
N TYR A 681 -53.98 37.20 -57.99
CA TYR A 681 -55.40 37.14 -57.73
C TYR A 681 -56.13 36.69 -58.99
N GLU A 682 -56.84 35.58 -58.93
CA GLU A 682 -58.05 35.37 -59.72
C GLU A 682 -58.99 34.36 -59.02
N SER A 683 -60.11 34.91 -58.53
CA SER A 683 -61.38 34.27 -58.15
C SER A 683 -61.37 32.82 -57.63
N LEU A 684 -61.59 32.64 -56.32
CA LEU A 684 -61.98 31.35 -55.72
C LEU A 684 -63.39 30.93 -56.18
N PRO A 685 -63.57 29.72 -56.78
CA PRO A 685 -64.73 28.89 -56.49
C PRO A 685 -64.46 28.13 -55.18
N LYS A 686 -65.52 27.75 -54.45
CA LYS A 686 -65.41 26.93 -53.22
C LYS A 686 -64.46 25.74 -53.43
N PRO A 687 -63.59 25.39 -52.45
CA PRO A 687 -62.70 24.25 -52.58
C PRO A 687 -63.54 23.00 -52.85
N SER A 688 -63.40 22.42 -54.05
CA SER A 688 -64.09 21.18 -54.37
C SER A 688 -63.39 20.06 -53.62
N VAL A 689 -64.09 19.49 -52.63
CA VAL A 689 -63.59 18.35 -51.86
C VAL A 689 -63.82 17.09 -52.69
N VAL A 690 -62.78 16.25 -52.77
CA VAL A 690 -62.85 14.90 -53.33
C VAL A 690 -62.74 13.91 -52.20
N THR A 691 -63.68 12.97 -52.13
CA THR A 691 -63.63 11.89 -51.15
C THR A 691 -63.03 10.65 -51.82
N PHE A 692 -61.87 10.20 -51.35
CA PHE A 692 -61.27 8.95 -51.80
C PHE A 692 -61.84 7.77 -51.00
N GLU A 693 -62.32 6.74 -51.69
CA GLU A 693 -62.73 5.46 -51.09
C GLU A 693 -61.58 4.46 -51.22
N LEU A 694 -61.11 3.92 -50.10
CA LEU A 694 -59.99 2.99 -50.03
C LEU A 694 -60.47 1.54 -50.06
N ASP A 695 -59.55 0.61 -50.24
CA ASP A 695 -59.88 -0.83 -50.37
C ASP A 695 -60.45 -1.44 -49.07
N ASP A 696 -60.18 -0.83 -47.92
CA ASP A 696 -60.75 -1.20 -46.61
C ASP A 696 -62.15 -0.62 -46.37
N GLY A 697 -62.70 0.12 -47.34
CA GLY A 697 -64.01 0.77 -47.25
C GLY A 697 -64.00 2.11 -46.50
N THR A 698 -62.83 2.58 -46.04
CA THR A 698 -62.72 3.89 -45.41
C THR A 698 -62.69 5.02 -46.44
N THR A 699 -63.05 6.23 -46.00
CA THR A 699 -63.08 7.42 -46.85
C THR A 699 -62.18 8.52 -46.31
N VAL A 700 -61.43 9.17 -47.21
CA VAL A 700 -60.53 10.30 -46.90
C VAL A 700 -60.87 11.50 -47.78
N ASP A 701 -61.08 12.66 -47.18
CA ASP A 701 -61.42 13.90 -47.90
C ASP A 701 -60.17 14.73 -48.20
N ALA A 702 -60.07 15.22 -49.44
CA ALA A 702 -58.94 16.00 -49.92
C ALA A 702 -59.38 17.21 -50.76
N CYS A 703 -58.56 18.27 -50.76
CA CYS A 703 -58.78 19.44 -51.61
C CYS A 703 -58.34 19.12 -53.05
N ARG A 704 -59.28 19.15 -54.00
CA ARG A 704 -58.99 18.88 -55.43
C ARG A 704 -57.89 19.81 -55.97
N GLN A 705 -58.01 21.11 -55.67
CA GLN A 705 -57.12 22.14 -56.19
C GLN A 705 -55.66 21.94 -55.73
N THR A 706 -55.45 21.64 -54.45
CA THR A 706 -54.11 21.43 -53.89
C THR A 706 -53.43 20.18 -54.49
N LEU A 707 -54.20 19.11 -54.70
CA LEU A 707 -53.68 17.88 -55.30
C LEU A 707 -53.32 18.06 -56.78
N CYS A 708 -54.18 18.68 -57.58
CA CYS A 708 -53.92 18.94 -59.00
C CYS A 708 -52.72 19.88 -59.19
N GLN A 709 -52.50 20.84 -58.29
CA GLN A 709 -51.34 21.73 -58.32
C GLN A 709 -50.01 21.04 -57.99
N LYS A 710 -50.06 19.96 -57.20
CA LYS A 710 -48.87 19.30 -56.66
C LYS A 710 -48.56 17.96 -57.32
N SER A 711 -49.44 17.46 -58.19
CA SER A 711 -49.31 16.17 -58.87
C SER A 711 -49.98 16.19 -60.23
N ASP A 712 -49.19 15.92 -61.27
CA ASP A 712 -49.69 15.76 -62.64
C ASP A 712 -50.65 14.56 -62.76
N VAL A 713 -50.45 13.53 -61.94
CA VAL A 713 -51.31 12.34 -61.91
C VAL A 713 -52.69 12.68 -61.34
N PHE A 714 -52.76 13.43 -60.24
CA PHE A 714 -54.04 13.90 -59.71
C PHE A 714 -54.71 14.90 -60.66
N CYS A 715 -53.93 15.78 -61.32
CA CYS A 715 -54.45 16.70 -62.34
C CYS A 715 -55.10 15.92 -63.51
N ALA A 716 -54.39 14.95 -64.08
CA ALA A 716 -54.90 14.10 -65.14
C ALA A 716 -56.14 13.29 -64.68
N MET A 717 -56.11 12.71 -63.48
CA MET A 717 -57.20 11.87 -62.97
C MET A 717 -58.47 12.67 -62.62
N LEU A 718 -58.33 13.85 -62.02
CA LEU A 718 -59.44 14.62 -61.46
C LEU A 718 -59.99 15.70 -62.40
N GLU A 719 -59.17 16.21 -63.32
CA GLU A 719 -59.50 17.29 -64.26
C GLU A 719 -59.30 16.89 -65.74
N GLY A 720 -58.66 15.75 -66.02
CA GLY A 720 -58.49 15.23 -67.38
C GLY A 720 -59.68 14.43 -67.92
N ASN A 721 -59.43 13.59 -68.92
CA ASN A 721 -60.47 12.82 -69.63
C ASN A 721 -60.70 11.40 -69.07
N PHE A 722 -60.32 11.16 -67.82
CA PHE A 722 -60.48 9.85 -67.17
C PHE A 722 -61.89 9.66 -66.60
N SER A 723 -62.25 8.41 -66.31
CA SER A 723 -63.57 8.06 -65.79
C SER A 723 -63.86 8.65 -64.40
N GLU A 724 -62.80 9.05 -63.71
CA GLU A 724 -62.72 9.65 -62.38
C GLU A 724 -62.95 11.18 -62.43
N SER A 725 -62.84 11.78 -63.61
CA SER A 725 -62.99 13.22 -63.83
C SER A 725 -64.38 13.71 -63.42
N GLY A 726 -64.42 14.78 -62.63
CA GLY A 726 -65.66 15.37 -62.12
C GLY A 726 -66.43 14.55 -61.06
N LYS A 727 -66.00 13.33 -60.72
CA LYS A 727 -66.65 12.53 -59.65
C LYS A 727 -66.31 13.09 -58.26
N ARG A 728 -67.30 13.12 -57.37
CA ARG A 728 -67.11 13.49 -55.94
C ARG A 728 -66.47 12.38 -55.11
N ARG A 729 -66.62 11.11 -55.54
CA ARG A 729 -66.04 9.94 -54.89
C ARG A 729 -65.17 9.17 -55.88
N VAL A 730 -63.90 8.96 -55.55
CA VAL A 730 -62.91 8.28 -56.40
C VAL A 730 -62.31 7.10 -55.63
N LYS A 731 -62.23 5.92 -56.25
CA LYS A 731 -61.69 4.73 -55.57
C LYS A 731 -60.19 4.62 -55.81
N LEU A 732 -59.38 4.67 -54.74
CA LEU A 732 -57.94 4.44 -54.81
C LEU A 732 -57.63 3.02 -54.38
N ARG A 733 -56.92 2.29 -55.26
CA ARG A 733 -56.48 0.92 -54.99
C ARG A 733 -55.05 0.91 -54.44
N ASN A 734 -54.80 -0.01 -53.50
CA ASN A 734 -53.55 -0.23 -52.78
C ASN A 734 -53.08 1.05 -52.09
N THR A 735 -53.87 1.57 -51.14
CA THR A 735 -53.57 2.83 -50.44
C THR A 735 -54.05 2.72 -48.99
N SER A 736 -53.14 2.92 -48.04
CA SER A 736 -53.48 2.95 -46.61
C SER A 736 -54.09 4.30 -46.23
N LYS A 737 -55.04 4.28 -45.30
CA LYS A 737 -55.73 5.49 -44.82
C LYS A 737 -54.75 6.44 -44.13
N GLU A 738 -53.88 5.89 -43.29
CA GLU A 738 -52.89 6.63 -42.52
C GLU A 738 -51.81 7.24 -43.43
N GLY A 739 -51.31 6.48 -44.42
CA GLY A 739 -50.36 6.99 -45.41
C GLY A 739 -50.94 8.10 -46.29
N LEU A 740 -52.19 7.95 -46.74
CA LEU A 740 -52.85 8.98 -47.54
C LEU A 740 -53.12 10.27 -46.74
N ASN A 741 -53.52 10.16 -45.47
CA ASN A 741 -53.69 11.33 -44.60
C ASN A 741 -52.37 12.09 -44.41
N ILE A 742 -51.26 11.39 -44.25
CA ILE A 742 -49.94 12.00 -44.09
C ILE A 742 -49.50 12.68 -45.40
N LEU A 743 -49.69 12.02 -46.55
CA LEU A 743 -49.42 12.62 -47.85
C LEU A 743 -50.21 13.93 -48.03
N LEU A 744 -51.49 13.93 -47.65
CA LEU A 744 -52.34 15.12 -47.72
C LEU A 744 -51.91 16.22 -46.76
N LEU A 745 -51.49 15.88 -45.53
CA LEU A 745 -50.93 16.84 -44.58
C LEU A 745 -49.65 17.48 -45.14
N ALA A 746 -48.75 16.67 -45.70
CA ALA A 746 -47.52 17.15 -46.34
C ALA A 746 -47.81 18.04 -47.57
N ALA A 747 -48.76 17.64 -48.41
CA ALA A 747 -49.18 18.43 -49.59
C ALA A 747 -49.81 19.78 -49.23
N ASN A 748 -50.49 19.87 -48.07
CA ASN A 748 -51.04 21.11 -47.54
C ASN A 748 -50.02 21.97 -46.76
N GLY A 749 -48.76 21.51 -46.63
CA GLY A 749 -47.71 22.20 -45.87
C GLY A 749 -47.92 22.16 -44.35
N ALA A 750 -48.71 21.19 -43.84
CA ALA A 750 -48.95 21.03 -42.41
C ALA A 750 -47.94 20.09 -41.76
N ALA A 751 -47.57 20.35 -40.51
CA ALA A 751 -46.67 19.48 -39.74
C ALA A 751 -47.34 18.12 -39.42
N PHE A 752 -46.59 17.03 -39.58
CA PHE A 752 -47.06 15.65 -39.39
C PHE A 752 -46.34 14.92 -38.24
N GLU A 753 -45.99 15.67 -37.18
CA GLU A 753 -45.31 15.15 -35.98
C GLU A 753 -46.15 14.08 -35.24
N ASN A 754 -45.46 13.08 -34.67
CA ASN A 754 -46.03 11.92 -33.94
C ASN A 754 -46.85 10.93 -34.79
N ARG A 755 -46.25 10.33 -35.82
CA ARG A 755 -46.88 9.28 -36.64
C ARG A 755 -46.01 8.03 -36.66
N THR A 756 -46.59 6.86 -36.96
CA THR A 756 -45.84 5.60 -37.01
C THR A 756 -44.93 5.58 -38.24
N ILE A 757 -43.78 4.91 -38.14
CA ILE A 757 -42.81 4.87 -39.24
C ILE A 757 -43.41 4.25 -40.51
N GLU A 758 -44.27 3.24 -40.36
CA GLU A 758 -44.97 2.58 -41.46
C GLU A 758 -45.88 3.54 -42.21
N SER A 759 -46.57 4.44 -41.49
CA SER A 759 -47.47 5.43 -42.10
C SER A 759 -46.72 6.54 -42.86
N LEU A 760 -45.52 6.93 -42.41
CA LEU A 760 -44.66 7.89 -43.12
C LEU A 760 -44.07 7.28 -44.39
N LEU A 761 -43.63 6.02 -44.30
CA LEU A 761 -43.09 5.27 -45.43
C LEU A 761 -44.17 4.96 -46.48
N ASP A 762 -45.39 4.61 -46.05
CA ASP A 762 -46.55 4.50 -46.94
C ASP A 762 -46.84 5.82 -47.66
N ALA A 763 -46.77 6.95 -46.95
CA ALA A 763 -46.98 8.26 -47.54
C ALA A 763 -45.92 8.61 -48.58
N ALA A 764 -44.65 8.25 -48.33
CA ALA A 764 -43.55 8.45 -49.29
C ALA A 764 -43.77 7.62 -50.57
N LEU A 765 -44.17 6.35 -50.46
CA LEU A 765 -44.52 5.54 -51.64
C LEU A 765 -45.72 6.10 -52.42
N LEU A 766 -46.71 6.65 -51.72
CA LEU A 766 -47.84 7.29 -52.37
C LEU A 766 -47.40 8.58 -53.08
N ALA A 767 -46.53 9.39 -52.46
CA ALA A 767 -45.96 10.58 -53.10
C ALA A 767 -45.26 10.23 -54.41
N ASP A 768 -44.43 9.19 -54.41
CA ASP A 768 -43.72 8.70 -55.60
C ASP A 768 -44.70 8.17 -56.66
N LYS A 769 -45.68 7.34 -56.25
CA LYS A 769 -46.76 6.82 -57.13
C LYS A 769 -47.55 7.93 -57.83
N PHE A 770 -47.74 9.06 -57.16
CA PHE A 770 -48.44 10.23 -57.69
C PHE A 770 -47.50 11.30 -58.28
N LEU A 771 -46.22 10.99 -58.49
CA LEU A 771 -45.22 11.89 -59.10
C LEU A 771 -45.06 13.22 -58.35
N MET A 772 -45.10 13.18 -57.02
CA MET A 772 -44.93 14.35 -56.14
C MET A 772 -43.50 14.40 -55.59
N SER A 773 -42.50 14.64 -56.46
CA SER A 773 -41.06 14.54 -56.10
C SER A 773 -40.68 15.35 -54.87
N ASP A 774 -41.08 16.63 -54.80
CA ASP A 774 -40.72 17.52 -53.69
C ASP A 774 -41.25 17.02 -52.34
N ILE A 775 -42.42 16.39 -52.34
CA ILE A 775 -43.05 15.85 -51.12
C ILE A 775 -42.47 14.48 -50.78
N SER A 776 -42.13 13.67 -51.80
CA SER A 776 -41.44 12.39 -51.62
C SER A 776 -40.08 12.58 -50.95
N ASP A 777 -39.30 13.58 -51.37
CA ASP A 777 -38.01 13.91 -50.77
C ASP A 777 -38.16 14.34 -49.30
N ILE A 778 -39.12 15.21 -48.99
CA ILE A 778 -39.40 15.65 -47.61
C ILE A 778 -39.83 14.47 -46.72
N LEU A 779 -40.70 13.59 -47.23
CA LEU A 779 -41.20 12.44 -46.48
C LEU A 779 -40.12 11.37 -46.28
N THR A 780 -39.23 11.15 -47.26
CA THR A 780 -38.11 10.22 -47.14
C THR A 780 -37.05 10.74 -46.16
N GLU A 781 -36.68 12.02 -46.22
CA GLU A 781 -35.80 12.66 -45.24
C GLU A 781 -36.38 12.57 -43.82
N SER A 782 -37.67 12.88 -43.66
CA SER A 782 -38.37 12.78 -42.37
C SER A 782 -38.42 11.34 -41.86
N SER A 783 -38.61 10.35 -42.74
CA SER A 783 -38.64 8.93 -42.39
C SER A 783 -37.27 8.43 -41.92
N ILE A 784 -36.19 8.86 -42.59
CA ILE A 784 -34.82 8.51 -42.19
C ILE A 784 -34.45 9.18 -40.87
N ALA A 785 -34.85 10.44 -40.66
CA ALA A 785 -34.64 11.15 -39.39
C ALA A 785 -35.38 10.52 -38.21
N MET A 786 -36.51 9.84 -38.46
CA MET A 786 -37.29 9.15 -37.43
C MET A 786 -36.71 7.78 -37.05
N LEU A 787 -35.70 7.26 -37.78
CA LEU A 787 -35.10 5.97 -37.46
C LEU A 787 -34.43 5.98 -36.09
N SER A 788 -34.86 5.05 -35.23
CA SER A 788 -34.41 4.90 -33.86
C SER A 788 -34.28 3.41 -33.50
N TYR A 789 -33.70 3.13 -32.32
CA TYR A 789 -33.50 1.75 -31.84
C TYR A 789 -34.79 0.94 -31.71
N GLU A 790 -35.96 1.59 -31.63
CA GLU A 790 -37.28 0.95 -31.47
C GLU A 790 -37.96 0.58 -32.79
N ASN A 791 -37.48 1.14 -33.91
CA ASN A 791 -38.20 1.06 -35.18
C ASN A 791 -37.37 0.56 -36.37
N PHE A 792 -36.05 0.35 -36.22
CA PHE A 792 -35.20 -0.22 -37.27
C PHE A 792 -35.74 -1.53 -37.85
N SER A 793 -36.18 -2.45 -36.98
CA SER A 793 -36.73 -3.75 -37.38
C SER A 793 -38.03 -3.62 -38.18
N ARG A 794 -38.90 -2.69 -37.78
CA ARG A 794 -40.18 -2.44 -38.47
C ARG A 794 -39.98 -1.78 -39.82
N ALA A 795 -39.15 -0.75 -39.89
CA ALA A 795 -38.82 -0.06 -41.13
C ALA A 795 -38.14 -0.99 -42.15
N TRP A 796 -37.25 -1.87 -41.70
CA TRP A 796 -36.59 -2.86 -42.55
C TRP A 796 -37.57 -3.90 -43.12
N ASN A 797 -38.47 -4.45 -42.28
CA ASN A 797 -39.50 -5.38 -42.75
C ASN A 797 -40.48 -4.72 -43.72
N TRP A 798 -40.85 -3.46 -43.48
CA TRP A 798 -41.68 -2.69 -44.39
C TRP A 798 -40.99 -2.50 -45.74
N ALA A 799 -39.71 -2.14 -45.75
CA ALA A 799 -38.93 -1.94 -46.98
C ALA A 799 -38.81 -3.25 -47.78
N ARG A 800 -38.65 -4.38 -47.07
CA ARG A 800 -38.65 -5.74 -47.65
C ARG A 800 -39.98 -6.06 -48.34
N ASN A 801 -41.11 -5.82 -47.67
CA ASN A 801 -42.44 -6.15 -48.20
C ASN A 801 -42.80 -5.29 -49.43
N ASN A 802 -42.30 -4.06 -49.50
CA ASN A 802 -42.53 -3.13 -50.61
C ASN A 802 -41.40 -3.10 -51.66
N SER A 803 -40.44 -4.03 -51.60
CA SER A 803 -39.30 -4.13 -52.55
C SER A 803 -38.43 -2.87 -52.68
N CYS A 804 -38.32 -2.08 -51.60
CA CYS A 804 -37.52 -0.86 -51.55
C CYS A 804 -36.08 -1.17 -51.10
N TYR A 805 -35.21 -1.56 -52.04
CA TYR A 805 -33.85 -2.01 -51.73
C TYR A 805 -32.97 -0.92 -51.06
N GLU A 806 -33.06 0.31 -51.51
CA GLU A 806 -32.26 1.43 -50.99
C GLU A 806 -32.59 1.73 -49.52
N LEU A 807 -33.88 1.78 -49.19
CA LEU A 807 -34.35 1.96 -47.82
C LEU A 807 -34.00 0.75 -46.95
N LYS A 808 -34.11 -0.47 -47.48
CA LYS A 808 -33.73 -1.69 -46.76
C LYS A 808 -32.25 -1.64 -46.33
N THR A 809 -31.36 -1.32 -47.26
CA THR A 809 -29.94 -1.13 -46.98
C THR A 809 -29.68 0.08 -46.09
N CYS A 810 -30.44 1.17 -46.24
CA CYS A 810 -30.36 2.35 -45.37
C CYS A 810 -30.69 1.99 -43.91
N CYS A 811 -31.73 1.20 -43.64
CA CYS A 811 -32.08 0.75 -42.30
C CYS A 811 -30.93 -0.02 -41.63
N VAL A 812 -30.27 -0.93 -42.38
CA VAL A 812 -29.12 -1.68 -41.87
C VAL A 812 -27.91 -0.77 -41.65
N LYS A 813 -27.58 0.11 -42.59
CA LYS A 813 -26.50 1.12 -42.44
C LYS A 813 -26.75 2.03 -41.24
N SER A 814 -27.99 2.47 -41.02
CA SER A 814 -28.39 3.30 -39.89
C SER A 814 -28.30 2.55 -38.57
N PHE A 815 -28.77 1.29 -38.49
CA PHE A 815 -28.58 0.45 -37.29
C PHE A 815 -27.08 0.29 -36.93
N LEU A 816 -26.23 0.04 -37.93
CA LEU A 816 -24.80 -0.19 -37.72
C LEU A 816 -24.04 1.08 -37.27
N SER A 817 -24.45 2.25 -37.74
CA SER A 817 -23.73 3.52 -37.56
C SER A 817 -24.35 4.46 -36.51
N ALA A 818 -25.58 4.20 -36.06
CA ALA A 818 -26.26 5.06 -35.10
C ALA A 818 -25.53 5.11 -33.74
N LYS A 819 -25.55 6.31 -33.16
CA LYS A 819 -25.08 6.55 -31.78
C LYS A 819 -26.15 6.03 -30.82
N MET A 820 -25.87 4.88 -30.23
CA MET A 820 -26.77 4.18 -29.31
C MET A 820 -25.98 3.68 -28.10
N SER A 821 -26.61 3.60 -26.94
CA SER A 821 -26.06 2.94 -25.76
C SER A 821 -25.92 1.43 -25.98
N LYS A 822 -25.10 0.74 -25.18
CA LYS A 822 -24.92 -0.72 -25.31
C LYS A 822 -26.26 -1.47 -25.20
N THR A 823 -27.12 -1.03 -24.27
CA THR A 823 -28.44 -1.62 -24.03
C THR A 823 -29.40 -1.38 -25.19
N GLU A 824 -29.43 -0.17 -25.77
CA GLU A 824 -30.26 0.16 -26.93
C GLU A 824 -29.87 -0.68 -28.16
N ARG A 825 -28.57 -0.86 -28.42
CA ARG A 825 -28.09 -1.69 -29.54
C ARG A 825 -28.53 -3.14 -29.42
N ILE A 826 -28.42 -3.70 -28.23
CA ILE A 826 -28.83 -5.09 -27.96
C ILE A 826 -30.35 -5.22 -28.12
N GLN A 827 -31.11 -4.24 -27.63
CA GLN A 827 -32.57 -4.23 -27.78
C GLN A 827 -32.98 -4.19 -29.26
N ALA A 828 -32.42 -3.26 -30.04
CA ALA A 828 -32.67 -3.16 -31.47
C ALA A 828 -32.33 -4.47 -32.20
N PHE A 829 -31.19 -5.10 -31.89
CA PHE A 829 -30.81 -6.38 -32.47
C PHE A 829 -31.78 -7.52 -32.12
N ARG A 830 -32.26 -7.59 -30.86
CA ARG A 830 -33.25 -8.59 -30.44
C ARG A 830 -34.55 -8.47 -31.23
N GLU A 831 -34.97 -7.24 -31.55
CA GLU A 831 -36.15 -7.01 -32.39
C GLU A 831 -35.98 -7.49 -33.84
N PHE A 832 -34.77 -7.49 -34.38
CA PHE A 832 -34.48 -8.16 -35.65
C PHE A 832 -34.49 -9.69 -35.52
N SER A 833 -33.89 -10.21 -34.45
CA SER A 833 -33.80 -11.65 -34.18
C SER A 833 -35.17 -12.31 -34.01
N ASN A 834 -36.17 -11.60 -33.48
CA ASN A 834 -37.51 -12.15 -33.28
C ASN A 834 -38.29 -12.39 -34.57
N ASN A 835 -37.84 -11.89 -35.72
CA ASN A 835 -38.53 -12.06 -36.99
C ASN A 835 -38.07 -13.31 -37.75
N SER A 836 -38.96 -13.89 -38.55
CA SER A 836 -38.65 -15.03 -39.42
C SER A 836 -37.65 -14.70 -40.54
N SER A 837 -37.52 -13.41 -40.87
CA SER A 837 -36.62 -12.84 -41.89
C SER A 837 -35.20 -12.57 -41.38
N PHE A 838 -34.85 -13.00 -40.17
CA PHE A 838 -33.54 -12.74 -39.55
C PHE A 838 -32.31 -13.24 -40.34
N PRO A 839 -32.32 -14.41 -40.99
CA PRO A 839 -31.18 -14.85 -41.82
C PRO A 839 -30.91 -13.88 -42.99
N GLU A 840 -31.96 -13.36 -43.64
CA GLU A 840 -31.83 -12.39 -44.73
C GLU A 840 -31.21 -11.06 -44.25
N PHE A 841 -31.52 -10.66 -43.01
CA PHE A 841 -30.90 -9.49 -42.37
C PHE A 841 -29.39 -9.71 -42.10
N LEU A 842 -29.00 -10.90 -41.63
CA LEU A 842 -27.58 -11.22 -41.42
C LEU A 842 -26.80 -11.29 -42.74
N ASP A 843 -27.41 -11.80 -43.80
CA ASP A 843 -26.82 -11.80 -45.14
C ASP A 843 -26.65 -10.37 -45.68
N GLU A 844 -27.60 -9.47 -45.44
CA GLU A 844 -27.48 -8.06 -45.82
C GLU A 844 -26.37 -7.34 -45.04
N ILE A 845 -26.22 -7.63 -43.73
CA ILE A 845 -25.06 -7.16 -42.94
C ILE A 845 -23.76 -7.67 -43.56
N LYS A 846 -23.70 -8.95 -43.96
CA LYS A 846 -22.53 -9.56 -44.58
C LYS A 846 -22.16 -8.87 -45.90
N GLU A 847 -23.13 -8.59 -46.76
CA GLU A 847 -22.92 -7.87 -48.02
C GLU A 847 -22.42 -6.44 -47.80
N ILE A 848 -23.07 -5.69 -46.89
CA ILE A 848 -22.69 -4.31 -46.56
C ILE A 848 -21.26 -4.26 -46.00
N ILE A 849 -20.91 -5.14 -45.07
CA ILE A 849 -19.55 -5.18 -44.49
C ILE A 849 -18.52 -5.61 -45.54
N ASN A 850 -18.82 -6.62 -46.36
CA ASN A 850 -17.90 -7.08 -47.40
C ASN A 850 -17.65 -6.01 -48.46
N SER A 851 -18.69 -5.25 -48.84
CA SER A 851 -18.53 -4.10 -49.74
C SER A 851 -17.58 -3.05 -49.14
N GLY A 852 -17.75 -2.71 -47.85
CA GLY A 852 -16.88 -1.78 -47.13
C GLY A 852 -15.43 -2.28 -46.96
N LEU A 853 -15.22 -3.59 -46.81
CA LEU A 853 -13.89 -4.20 -46.72
C LEU A 853 -13.18 -4.27 -48.08
N CYS A 854 -13.91 -4.30 -49.19
CA CYS A 854 -13.35 -4.43 -50.54
C CYS A 854 -13.18 -3.10 -51.28
N GLN A 855 -13.80 -2.01 -50.81
CA GLN A 855 -13.56 -0.65 -51.31
C GLN A 855 -12.11 -0.23 -51.06
N ARG A 856 -11.43 0.22 -52.12
CA ARG A 856 -10.01 0.61 -52.11
C ARG A 856 -9.75 1.88 -51.30
#